data_AF-A0A8S3Q692-F1
#
_entry.id   AF-A0A8S3Q692-F1
#
_cell.length_a   1.000
_cell.length_b   1.000
_cell.length_c   1.000
_cell.angle_alpha   90.00
_cell.angle_beta   90.00
_cell.angle_gamma   90.00
#
_symmetry.space_group_name_H-M   'P 1'
#
loop_
_entity.id
_entity.type
_entity.pdbx_description
1 polymer ?
#
loop_
_entity_poly.entity_id
_entity_poly.type
_entity_poly.pdbx_seq_one_letter_code
_entity_poly.pdbx_strand_id
1 'polypeptide(L)'
;MADESEFKTPPRVTNFHEKTLKKEPKGNDEDDGENQKFKIKLKSSAFPLDEKILKIIFAIFLLIIVFGSCFIARITLHILIWHITPPIETQDSVINTLGGLLVSNCSICDTSTSNTTTCLPHSAAVDNTWIWALFLVISAPYFLTFFSTLFRLCFKSNAPLNCGVLLAVLLIETIHSIGISILAFLVLPAFDPASASVVYLAVAVIPPLIDIIDKTVNEPEEDDKRKEKSTCSETSKFSFLFAIFGLLLQIVGIVLIALYIKIGWLMGMFFMSAIFTSIKYWENFVAIGGDNSKFLCRVKWELHKGRTKVACLVNIWKIFVTFIAVMIIFSVQGQDSTSGLKSLFNSGISTLTSAFGDHTFGNNPICKNRAPFIVAVISICCEYLCYKASKTVCVINCQRVGFSIPLVVVPIVTTLTLVSIMHQPEILKFSSCDLLFSTWCVKGIDQLIGNCTELFAAFFVLIVSILLITRHIWKVNGYKHGETARMFVSNFYCGLFIDLSLLLNRRRNDKEYNRIFSKDTDTKIQTAKDEKEQKQPKMLYACCATMWHETANEMTQLLKSIFKLDANQFRNKIKDDLLMDEDAKEDYDLEAQVFFDDAFIPLKDGEKYPEVNSYVKTFIDCIYVAGREVHGDEVKVDDGTMFRTPYGARIEWALPGENKMVAHLKDKTKIRHKKRWSQVMYMYYILQWCIQEKYGDNGKQAALDNTYLLALDGDVDFEPEAVLSLMRRMNKSKIVGAACGRIHPIGSGPMVWYQKFEYAISHWLQKATEHVIGCVLCSPGCFSLFRGSALMHPEVLQKYTTIANEAQHYVQYDQGEDRWLCTLLLKQGWKVEYCAESDAYTFAPEGFYEFYNQRRRWTPSTMANILDIILDWKTSQRK
;
A
#
# COMPACT_ATOMS: atom_id res chain seq x y z
N MET A 1 61.79 -27.01 -32.04
CA MET A 1 62.89 -27.24 -31.07
C MET A 1 62.81 -26.12 -30.05
N ALA A 2 62.55 -26.48 -28.78
CA ALA A 2 62.75 -25.73 -27.52
C ALA A 2 62.03 -24.36 -27.38
N ASP A 3 61.39 -23.98 -26.27
CA ASP A 3 61.31 -24.54 -24.90
C ASP A 3 60.03 -24.03 -24.20
N GLU A 4 59.43 -24.90 -23.39
CA GLU A 4 58.50 -24.56 -22.30
C GLU A 4 59.32 -24.23 -21.04
N SER A 5 59.03 -23.13 -20.32
CA SER A 5 59.06 -23.06 -18.84
C SER A 5 58.85 -21.65 -18.27
N GLU A 6 58.26 -21.62 -17.08
CA GLU A 6 58.18 -20.55 -16.08
C GLU A 6 57.16 -19.40 -16.25
N PHE A 7 55.93 -19.62 -15.77
CA PHE A 7 55.12 -18.57 -15.14
C PHE A 7 55.04 -18.85 -13.63
N LYS A 8 55.67 -17.97 -12.83
CA LYS A 8 55.65 -17.98 -11.36
C LYS A 8 54.40 -17.27 -10.82
N THR A 9 53.68 -17.94 -9.94
CA THR A 9 52.59 -17.41 -9.08
C THR A 9 53.13 -16.54 -7.94
N PRO A 10 52.51 -15.40 -7.58
CA PRO A 10 52.78 -14.70 -6.33
C PRO A 10 51.97 -15.26 -5.14
N PRO A 11 52.45 -15.11 -3.88
CA PRO A 11 52.00 -15.89 -2.73
C PRO A 11 50.78 -15.31 -1.99
N ARG A 12 50.02 -16.22 -1.36
CA ARG A 12 49.00 -15.97 -0.34
C ARG A 12 49.64 -15.37 0.92
N VAL A 13 49.06 -14.29 1.46
CA VAL A 13 49.36 -13.81 2.81
C VAL A 13 48.16 -14.11 3.71
N THR A 14 48.42 -14.94 4.71
CA THR A 14 47.53 -15.36 5.79
C THR A 14 47.67 -14.45 7.02
N ASN A 15 46.55 -14.23 7.70
CA ASN A 15 46.34 -14.04 9.15
C ASN A 15 47.33 -13.15 9.94
N PHE A 16 46.82 -12.03 10.45
CA PHE A 16 47.29 -11.47 11.73
C PHE A 16 46.10 -11.07 12.61
N HIS A 17 45.88 -11.89 13.65
CA HIS A 17 45.07 -11.54 14.81
C HIS A 17 45.92 -11.80 16.06
N GLU A 18 45.80 -10.86 17.01
CA GLU A 18 46.01 -10.96 18.47
C GLU A 18 47.38 -10.78 19.15
N LYS A 19 47.28 -9.92 20.21
CA LYS A 19 48.03 -9.79 21.48
C LYS A 19 49.31 -8.93 21.44
N THR A 20 49.54 -7.96 22.35
CA THR A 20 49.41 -8.06 23.83
C THR A 20 49.40 -6.69 24.53
N LEU A 21 48.67 -6.59 25.65
CA LEU A 21 48.66 -5.52 26.68
C LEU A 21 49.92 -5.54 27.57
N LYS A 22 50.40 -4.37 28.06
CA LYS A 22 50.44 -3.97 29.50
C LYS A 22 51.36 -2.77 29.85
N LYS A 23 50.76 -1.87 30.65
CA LYS A 23 51.23 -1.17 31.88
C LYS A 23 52.05 0.15 31.82
N GLU A 24 51.56 1.07 32.67
CA GLU A 24 51.99 2.42 33.07
C GLU A 24 53.41 2.51 33.67
N PRO A 25 53.93 3.73 33.90
CA PRO A 25 53.70 4.36 35.22
C PRO A 25 53.32 5.85 35.20
N LYS A 26 52.82 6.27 36.38
CA LYS A 26 52.28 7.57 36.80
C LYS A 26 53.29 8.73 36.79
N GLY A 27 52.77 9.94 36.59
CA GLY A 27 53.35 11.21 37.01
C GLY A 27 52.30 12.32 36.92
N ASN A 28 51.82 12.79 38.07
CA ASN A 28 50.93 13.93 38.22
C ASN A 28 51.67 15.21 37.83
N ASP A 29 50.98 16.14 37.16
CA ASP A 29 50.89 17.54 37.59
C ASP A 29 49.66 18.17 36.92
N GLU A 30 48.83 18.77 37.77
CA GLU A 30 47.62 19.50 37.45
C GLU A 30 48.01 20.86 36.86
N ASP A 31 47.45 21.24 35.71
CA ASP A 31 47.13 22.64 35.44
C ASP A 31 45.98 22.74 34.43
N ASP A 32 45.04 23.61 34.77
CA ASP A 32 43.73 23.79 34.15
C ASP A 32 43.80 24.33 32.71
N GLY A 33 43.13 23.64 31.80
CA GLY A 33 42.87 24.10 30.44
C GLY A 33 41.67 23.34 29.86
N GLU A 34 40.51 24.00 29.86
CA GLU A 34 39.22 23.47 29.41
C GLU A 34 39.31 22.67 28.10
N ASN A 35 39.07 21.36 28.20
CA ASN A 35 38.81 20.48 27.08
C ASN A 35 37.49 20.89 26.40
N GLN A 36 37.58 21.75 25.39
CA GLN A 36 36.51 21.99 24.43
C GLN A 36 36.30 20.70 23.61
N LYS A 37 35.40 19.83 24.10
CA LYS A 37 34.78 18.77 23.30
C LYS A 37 34.16 19.42 22.06
N PHE A 38 34.84 19.36 20.92
CA PHE A 38 34.24 19.64 19.62
C PHE A 38 33.20 18.57 19.34
N LYS A 39 31.99 18.80 19.85
CA LYS A 39 30.76 18.25 19.32
C LYS A 39 30.70 18.77 17.88
N ILE A 40 31.10 17.95 16.93
CA ILE A 40 30.76 18.15 15.51
C ILE A 40 29.23 18.08 15.46
N LYS A 41 28.58 19.23 15.65
CA LYS A 41 27.25 19.47 15.13
C LYS A 41 27.41 19.42 13.63
N LEU A 42 27.21 18.24 13.06
CA LEU A 42 26.74 18.11 11.69
C LEU A 42 25.58 19.10 11.57
N LYS A 43 25.82 20.23 10.89
CA LYS A 43 24.76 20.92 10.19
C LYS A 43 24.21 19.87 9.24
N SER A 44 23.19 19.13 9.69
CA SER A 44 22.24 18.58 8.75
C SER A 44 21.88 19.79 7.89
N SER A 45 22.12 19.69 6.59
CA SER A 45 21.40 20.47 5.61
C SER A 45 19.99 20.69 6.16
N ALA A 46 19.61 21.96 6.28
CA ALA A 46 18.28 22.30 6.70
C ALA A 46 17.32 21.63 5.71
N PHE A 47 16.86 20.42 6.05
CA PHE A 47 15.67 19.85 5.45
C PHE A 47 14.63 20.95 5.57
N PRO A 48 14.08 21.43 4.45
CA PRO A 48 13.21 22.61 4.49
C PRO A 48 12.12 22.32 5.51
N LEU A 49 12.02 23.20 6.51
CA LEU A 49 11.03 23.12 7.59
C LEU A 49 9.63 22.83 7.00
N ASP A 50 9.41 23.36 5.80
CA ASP A 50 8.26 23.21 4.92
C ASP A 50 7.87 21.75 4.61
N GLU A 51 8.80 20.81 4.38
CA GLU A 51 8.42 19.43 4.02
C GLU A 51 7.93 18.62 5.23
N LYS A 52 8.55 18.83 6.40
CA LYS A 52 8.08 18.22 7.66
C LYS A 52 6.75 18.82 8.09
N ILE A 53 6.60 20.14 7.96
CA ILE A 53 5.34 20.84 8.18
C ILE A 53 4.27 20.33 7.21
N LEU A 54 4.59 20.17 5.93
CA LEU A 54 3.67 19.65 4.92
C LEU A 54 3.24 18.22 5.21
N LYS A 55 4.16 17.34 5.67
CA LYS A 55 3.82 15.98 6.11
C LYS A 55 2.87 15.98 7.31
N ILE A 56 3.08 16.89 8.26
CA ILE A 56 2.19 17.06 9.42
C ILE A 56 0.83 17.60 8.98
N ILE A 57 0.79 18.64 8.16
CA ILE A 57 -0.44 19.21 7.59
C ILE A 57 -1.21 18.15 6.83
N PHE A 58 -0.53 17.36 5.99
CA PHE A 58 -1.14 16.29 5.22
C PHE A 58 -1.68 15.15 6.11
N ALA A 59 -0.96 14.80 7.18
CA ALA A 59 -1.43 13.83 8.17
C ALA A 59 -2.67 14.34 8.94
N ILE A 60 -2.70 15.62 9.32
CA ILE A 60 -3.85 16.28 9.94
C ILE A 60 -5.03 16.33 8.97
N PHE A 61 -4.78 16.67 7.71
CA PHE A 61 -5.80 16.69 6.66
C PHE A 61 -6.45 15.31 6.47
N LEU A 62 -5.63 14.25 6.39
CA LEU A 62 -6.15 12.88 6.31
C LEU A 62 -6.90 12.47 7.58
N LEU A 63 -6.44 12.88 8.76
CA LEU A 63 -7.14 12.66 10.03
C LEU A 63 -8.54 13.29 9.99
N ILE A 64 -8.65 14.54 9.55
CA ILE A 64 -9.93 15.27 9.45
C ILE A 64 -10.86 14.56 8.46
N ILE A 65 -10.34 14.11 7.32
CA ILE A 65 -11.14 13.36 6.34
C ILE A 65 -11.65 12.06 6.92
N VAL A 66 -10.79 11.23 7.53
CA VAL A 66 -11.20 9.94 8.11
C VAL A 66 -12.22 10.16 9.23
N PHE A 67 -11.95 11.08 10.15
CA PHE A 67 -12.84 11.40 11.26
C PHE A 67 -14.20 11.94 10.75
N GLY A 68 -14.17 12.99 9.93
CA GLY A 68 -15.38 13.67 9.45
C GLY A 68 -16.26 12.77 8.58
N SER A 69 -15.66 12.03 7.64
CA SER A 69 -16.43 11.11 6.79
C SER A 69 -17.03 9.94 7.58
N CYS A 70 -16.30 9.39 8.56
CA CYS A 70 -16.83 8.34 9.43
C CYS A 70 -17.95 8.86 10.34
N PHE A 71 -17.80 10.07 10.90
CA PHE A 71 -18.81 10.70 11.74
C PHE A 71 -20.13 10.97 10.99
N ILE A 72 -20.04 11.55 9.78
CA ILE A 72 -21.22 11.82 8.94
C ILE A 72 -21.90 10.50 8.52
N ALA A 73 -21.12 9.49 8.12
CA ALA A 73 -21.67 8.17 7.80
C ALA A 73 -22.43 7.56 8.98
N ARG A 74 -21.94 7.74 10.22
CA ARG A 74 -22.60 7.24 11.43
C ARG A 74 -23.91 7.97 11.75
N ILE A 75 -23.91 9.30 11.71
CA ILE A 75 -25.14 10.07 11.96
C ILE A 75 -26.20 9.76 10.91
N THR A 76 -25.84 9.73 9.64
CA THR A 76 -26.78 9.41 8.54
C THR A 76 -27.34 7.99 8.65
N LEU A 77 -26.55 7.02 9.11
CA LEU A 77 -27.04 5.68 9.39
C LEU A 77 -28.05 5.64 10.54
N HIS A 78 -27.79 6.35 11.65
CA HIS A 78 -28.75 6.43 12.76
C HIS A 78 -30.06 7.13 12.35
N ILE A 79 -29.99 8.12 11.47
CA ILE A 79 -31.17 8.74 10.86
C ILE A 79 -31.98 7.70 10.07
N LEU A 80 -31.32 6.94 9.19
CA LEU A 80 -31.99 5.91 8.39
C LEU A 80 -32.67 4.86 9.27
N ILE A 81 -32.01 4.40 10.33
CA ILE A 81 -32.52 3.38 11.25
C ILE A 81 -33.73 3.88 12.06
N TRP A 82 -33.68 5.12 12.55
CA TRP A 82 -34.74 5.70 13.37
C TRP A 82 -36.08 5.78 12.63
N HIS A 83 -36.07 6.10 11.33
CA HIS A 83 -37.28 6.26 10.54
C HIS A 83 -37.93 4.95 10.05
N ILE A 84 -37.34 3.77 10.35
CA ILE A 84 -37.88 2.46 9.93
C ILE A 84 -39.11 2.06 10.77
N THR A 85 -39.10 2.34 12.06
CA THR A 85 -40.18 1.98 13.00
C THR A 85 -40.58 3.21 13.81
N PRO A 86 -41.54 4.01 13.32
CA PRO A 86 -42.02 5.17 14.07
C PRO A 86 -42.76 4.71 15.34
N PRO A 87 -42.59 5.41 16.48
CA PRO A 87 -43.23 5.04 17.74
C PRO A 87 -44.76 5.14 17.67
N ILE A 88 -45.46 4.23 18.36
CA ILE A 88 -46.92 4.29 18.55
C ILE A 88 -47.22 4.84 19.93
N GLU A 89 -48.04 5.90 20.01
CA GLU A 89 -48.56 6.40 21.29
C GLU A 89 -49.67 5.47 21.83
N THR A 90 -49.55 5.04 23.08
CA THR A 90 -50.67 4.50 23.88
C THR A 90 -50.72 5.25 25.21
N GLN A 91 -51.93 5.39 25.79
CA GLN A 91 -52.26 6.36 26.85
C GLN A 91 -51.39 6.33 28.13
N ASP A 92 -50.64 5.26 28.41
CA ASP A 92 -49.78 5.17 29.60
C ASP A 92 -48.29 4.83 29.30
N SER A 93 -47.92 4.58 28.04
CA SER A 93 -46.53 4.32 27.62
C SER A 93 -46.34 4.42 26.10
N VAL A 94 -45.26 5.06 25.64
CA VAL A 94 -44.86 5.03 24.22
C VAL A 94 -44.02 3.77 24.03
N ILE A 95 -44.64 2.70 23.54
CA ILE A 95 -43.96 1.45 23.22
C ILE A 95 -43.78 1.44 21.70
N ASN A 96 -42.54 1.35 21.20
CA ASN A 96 -42.34 1.07 19.77
C ASN A 96 -42.95 -0.31 19.47
N THR A 97 -43.47 -0.58 18.26
CA THR A 97 -44.14 -1.87 17.91
C THR A 97 -43.29 -3.13 18.20
N LEU A 98 -41.98 -2.96 18.34
CA LEU A 98 -40.98 -3.98 18.65
C LEU A 98 -40.59 -4.05 20.14
N GLY A 99 -41.16 -3.17 20.97
CA GLY A 99 -41.12 -3.22 22.42
C GLY A 99 -39.87 -2.65 23.10
N GLY A 100 -39.11 -1.79 22.42
CA GLY A 100 -38.12 -0.94 23.07
C GLY A 100 -38.79 0.10 23.99
N LEU A 101 -38.22 0.30 25.18
CA LEU A 101 -38.75 1.20 26.20
C LEU A 101 -38.37 2.65 25.86
N LEU A 102 -39.29 3.43 25.28
CA LEU A 102 -39.18 4.89 25.34
C LEU A 102 -39.65 5.30 26.74
N VAL A 103 -38.73 5.82 27.56
CA VAL A 103 -39.06 6.26 28.91
C VAL A 103 -40.20 7.28 28.86
N SER A 104 -41.13 7.14 29.80
CA SER A 104 -42.46 7.76 29.86
C SER A 104 -42.47 9.27 30.01
N ASN A 105 -43.60 9.85 29.57
CA ASN A 105 -44.07 11.23 29.68
C ASN A 105 -43.37 12.29 28.81
N CYS A 106 -43.72 12.30 27.52
CA CYS A 106 -43.62 13.49 26.70
C CYS A 106 -45.04 13.94 26.30
N SER A 107 -45.65 14.79 27.12
CA SER A 107 -46.83 15.56 26.68
C SER A 107 -46.35 16.72 25.81
N ILE A 108 -46.06 16.49 24.52
CA ILE A 108 -45.91 17.59 23.53
C ILE A 108 -47.31 18.08 23.13
N CYS A 109 -48.13 18.37 24.12
CA CYS A 109 -49.44 18.97 23.99
C CYS A 109 -49.60 19.94 25.16
N ASP A 110 -48.81 21.02 25.16
CA ASP A 110 -49.19 22.20 25.95
C ASP A 110 -50.45 22.80 25.29
N THR A 111 -51.60 22.52 25.89
CA THR A 111 -52.90 23.10 25.58
C THR A 111 -53.00 24.53 26.11
N SER A 112 -52.04 25.39 25.75
CA SER A 112 -52.02 26.78 26.20
C SER A 112 -51.46 27.74 25.15
N THR A 113 -51.80 27.58 23.88
CA THR A 113 -51.89 28.70 22.93
C THR A 113 -52.67 28.28 21.69
N SER A 114 -53.87 28.86 21.53
CA SER A 114 -54.59 28.84 20.27
C SER A 114 -53.77 29.56 19.20
N ASN A 115 -53.11 28.81 18.31
CA ASN A 115 -53.21 28.93 16.85
C ASN A 115 -52.19 28.02 16.16
N THR A 116 -52.70 27.14 15.30
CA THR A 116 -51.98 26.25 14.37
C THR A 116 -51.01 25.24 14.97
N THR A 117 -51.57 24.19 15.61
CA THR A 117 -50.86 22.95 15.91
C THR A 117 -50.89 22.00 14.71
N THR A 118 -49.80 21.90 13.95
CA THR A 118 -49.54 20.76 13.06
C THR A 118 -48.84 19.66 13.83
N CYS A 119 -49.56 18.95 14.69
CA CYS A 119 -49.14 17.62 15.12
C CYS A 119 -49.45 16.70 13.93
N LEU A 120 -48.44 16.35 13.12
CA LEU A 120 -48.61 15.34 12.07
C LEU A 120 -48.88 14.00 12.75
N PRO A 121 -50.07 13.38 12.57
CA PRO A 121 -50.27 12.00 13.00
C PRO A 121 -49.38 11.15 12.09
N HIS A 122 -48.24 10.69 12.58
CA HIS A 122 -47.48 9.67 11.86
C HIS A 122 -48.34 8.40 11.83
N SER A 123 -48.94 8.12 10.66
CA SER A 123 -49.65 6.87 10.44
C SER A 123 -48.73 5.71 10.80
N ALA A 124 -49.24 4.73 11.54
CA ALA A 124 -48.56 3.50 11.95
C ALA A 124 -48.11 2.57 10.79
N ALA A 125 -48.04 3.08 9.56
CA ALA A 125 -47.56 2.36 8.39
C ALA A 125 -46.04 2.52 8.28
N VAL A 126 -45.33 1.40 8.35
CA VAL A 126 -43.90 1.29 8.03
C VAL A 126 -43.66 1.87 6.63
N ASP A 127 -42.80 2.90 6.53
CA ASP A 127 -42.50 3.52 5.25
C ASP A 127 -41.40 2.72 4.53
N ASN A 128 -41.81 1.97 3.50
CA ASN A 128 -40.96 1.07 2.72
C ASN A 128 -39.73 1.78 2.12
N THR A 129 -39.79 3.11 1.91
CA THR A 129 -38.70 3.90 1.32
C THR A 129 -37.41 3.86 2.17
N TRP A 130 -37.53 3.95 3.50
CA TRP A 130 -36.39 3.93 4.42
C TRP A 130 -35.75 2.54 4.54
N ILE A 131 -36.55 1.48 4.44
CA ILE A 131 -36.06 0.09 4.42
C ILE A 131 -35.17 -0.15 3.19
N TRP A 132 -35.63 0.29 2.01
CA TRP A 132 -34.86 0.17 0.78
C TRP A 132 -33.61 1.04 0.79
N ALA A 133 -33.66 2.23 1.38
CA ALA A 133 -32.51 3.09 1.57
C ALA A 133 -31.43 2.41 2.45
N LEU A 134 -31.81 1.82 3.59
CA LEU A 134 -30.87 1.10 4.46
C LEU A 134 -30.33 -0.18 3.80
N PHE A 135 -31.15 -0.92 3.05
CA PHE A 135 -30.70 -2.06 2.26
C PHE A 135 -29.63 -1.67 1.23
N LEU A 136 -29.79 -0.50 0.59
CA LEU A 136 -28.84 0.03 -0.37
C LEU A 136 -27.49 0.34 0.31
N VAL A 137 -27.51 0.98 1.48
CA VAL A 137 -26.29 1.26 2.27
C VAL A 137 -25.55 -0.04 2.63
N ILE A 138 -26.25 -1.05 3.14
CA ILE A 138 -25.63 -2.34 3.51
C ILE A 138 -25.07 -3.08 2.29
N SER A 139 -25.75 -2.99 1.15
CA SER A 139 -25.40 -3.73 -0.07
C SER A 139 -24.35 -3.03 -0.95
N ALA A 140 -24.21 -1.70 -0.86
CA ALA A 140 -23.25 -0.91 -1.62
C ALA A 140 -21.80 -1.45 -1.58
N PRO A 141 -21.20 -1.78 -0.42
CA PRO A 141 -19.85 -2.34 -0.40
C PRO A 141 -19.75 -3.71 -1.11
N TYR A 142 -20.81 -4.51 -1.12
CA TYR A 142 -20.84 -5.78 -1.84
C TYR A 142 -20.84 -5.57 -3.35
N PHE A 143 -21.62 -4.60 -3.85
CA PHE A 143 -21.60 -4.19 -5.26
C PHE A 143 -20.22 -3.66 -5.68
N LEU A 144 -19.63 -2.75 -4.90
CA LEU A 144 -18.30 -2.21 -5.20
C LEU A 144 -17.22 -3.30 -5.23
N THR A 145 -17.32 -4.29 -4.32
CA THR A 145 -16.40 -5.44 -4.32
C THR A 145 -16.60 -6.33 -5.53
N PHE A 146 -17.85 -6.57 -5.92
CA PHE A 146 -18.19 -7.35 -7.10
C PHE A 146 -17.59 -6.73 -8.36
N PHE A 147 -17.81 -5.44 -8.64
CA PHE A 147 -17.23 -4.80 -9.82
C PHE A 147 -15.70 -4.79 -9.81
N SER A 148 -15.09 -4.54 -8.63
CA SER A 148 -13.63 -4.56 -8.50
C SER A 148 -13.03 -5.95 -8.75
N THR A 149 -13.72 -7.01 -8.32
CA THR A 149 -13.28 -8.40 -8.52
C THR A 149 -13.56 -8.89 -9.94
N LEU A 150 -14.69 -8.51 -10.53
CA LEU A 150 -15.03 -8.78 -11.92
C LEU A 150 -13.98 -8.21 -12.88
N PHE A 151 -13.59 -6.94 -12.68
CA PHE A 151 -12.50 -6.33 -13.45
C PHE A 151 -11.20 -7.14 -13.34
N ARG A 152 -10.83 -7.59 -12.13
CA ARG A 152 -9.63 -8.44 -11.94
C ARG A 152 -9.74 -9.80 -12.60
N LEU A 153 -10.93 -10.40 -12.69
CA LEU A 153 -11.15 -11.66 -13.38
C LEU A 153 -10.96 -11.51 -14.90
N CYS A 154 -11.36 -10.39 -15.49
CA CYS A 154 -11.20 -10.12 -16.91
C CYS A 154 -9.72 -9.92 -17.32
N PHE A 155 -8.91 -9.31 -16.45
CA PHE A 155 -7.55 -8.86 -16.81
C PHE A 155 -6.40 -9.64 -16.14
N LYS A 156 -6.67 -10.57 -15.23
CA LYS A 156 -5.63 -11.35 -14.53
C LYS A 156 -5.89 -12.86 -14.60
N SER A 157 -4.82 -13.63 -14.82
CA SER A 157 -4.85 -15.10 -14.67
C SER A 157 -5.05 -15.44 -13.19
N ASN A 158 -5.97 -16.36 -12.91
CA ASN A 158 -6.40 -16.72 -11.56
C ASN A 158 -6.42 -18.24 -11.38
N ALA A 159 -5.94 -18.70 -10.22
CA ALA A 159 -5.92 -20.11 -9.82
C ALA A 159 -7.31 -20.79 -9.93
N PRO A 160 -7.36 -22.13 -10.06
CA PRO A 160 -8.61 -22.89 -10.10
C PRO A 160 -9.41 -22.72 -8.79
N LEU A 161 -10.73 -22.85 -8.90
CA LEU A 161 -11.65 -22.69 -7.76
C LEU A 161 -11.76 -24.02 -7.01
N ASN A 162 -11.58 -23.98 -5.68
CA ASN A 162 -11.84 -25.12 -4.82
C ASN A 162 -13.27 -25.05 -4.27
N CYS A 163 -14.14 -25.97 -4.69
CA CYS A 163 -15.56 -25.99 -4.31
C CYS A 163 -15.79 -26.17 -2.81
N GLY A 164 -14.94 -26.94 -2.12
CA GLY A 164 -15.09 -27.15 -0.67
C GLY A 164 -14.84 -25.87 0.13
N VAL A 165 -13.86 -25.07 -0.30
CA VAL A 165 -13.55 -23.77 0.30
C VAL A 165 -14.64 -22.75 -0.01
N LEU A 166 -15.18 -22.76 -1.24
CA LEU A 166 -16.31 -21.92 -1.61
C LEU A 166 -17.52 -22.21 -0.70
N LEU A 167 -17.88 -23.48 -0.49
CA LEU A 167 -19.01 -23.86 0.37
C LEU A 167 -18.81 -23.40 1.82
N ALA A 168 -17.61 -23.61 2.38
CA ALA A 168 -17.29 -23.18 3.74
C ALA A 168 -17.41 -21.65 3.90
N VAL A 169 -16.90 -20.87 2.93
CA VAL A 169 -16.98 -19.40 2.96
C VAL A 169 -18.42 -18.93 2.75
N LEU A 170 -19.20 -19.56 1.87
CA LEU A 170 -20.62 -19.25 1.70
C LEU A 170 -21.40 -19.45 3.00
N LEU A 171 -21.16 -20.54 3.73
CA LEU A 171 -21.80 -20.78 5.03
C LEU A 171 -21.45 -19.69 6.04
N ILE A 172 -20.17 -19.36 6.21
CA ILE A 172 -19.72 -18.30 7.13
C ILE A 172 -20.36 -16.95 6.78
N GLU A 173 -20.40 -16.60 5.49
CA GLU A 173 -20.96 -15.33 5.01
C GLU A 173 -22.49 -15.30 5.04
N THR A 174 -23.18 -16.44 4.96
CA THR A 174 -24.64 -16.51 5.19
C THR A 174 -25.00 -16.16 6.62
N ILE A 175 -24.33 -16.78 7.59
CA ILE A 175 -24.58 -16.54 9.02
C ILE A 175 -24.32 -15.08 9.34
N HIS A 176 -23.22 -14.52 8.82
CA HIS A 176 -22.90 -13.11 8.97
C HIS A 176 -23.97 -12.17 8.35
N SER A 177 -24.45 -12.48 7.14
CA SER A 177 -25.47 -11.66 6.45
C SER A 177 -26.81 -11.69 7.18
N ILE A 178 -27.19 -12.84 7.75
CA ILE A 178 -28.36 -12.97 8.63
C ILE A 178 -28.18 -12.13 9.90
N GLY A 179 -27.01 -12.23 10.55
CA GLY A 179 -26.69 -11.45 11.75
C GLY A 179 -26.79 -9.93 11.54
N ILE A 180 -26.23 -9.42 10.43
CA ILE A 180 -26.34 -8.01 10.06
C ILE A 180 -27.80 -7.60 9.81
N SER A 181 -28.56 -8.44 9.13
CA SER A 181 -29.96 -8.12 8.79
C SER A 181 -30.82 -8.04 10.05
N ILE A 182 -30.63 -8.97 11.00
CA ILE A 182 -31.28 -8.91 12.32
C ILE A 182 -30.85 -7.65 13.08
N LEU A 183 -29.54 -7.36 13.13
CA LEU A 183 -29.05 -6.19 13.85
C LEU A 183 -29.63 -4.89 13.29
N ALA A 184 -29.60 -4.72 11.96
CA ALA A 184 -29.97 -3.49 11.28
C ALA A 184 -31.48 -3.21 11.23
N PHE A 185 -32.31 -4.24 11.00
CA PHE A 185 -33.75 -4.08 10.75
C PHE A 185 -34.65 -4.48 11.92
N LEU A 186 -34.11 -5.14 12.95
CA LEU A 186 -34.90 -5.62 14.09
C LEU A 186 -34.41 -5.07 15.43
N VAL A 187 -33.10 -5.16 15.68
CA VAL A 187 -32.52 -4.80 16.98
C VAL A 187 -32.30 -3.29 17.08
N LEU A 188 -31.53 -2.67 16.17
CA LEU A 188 -31.22 -1.24 16.25
C LEU A 188 -32.45 -0.32 16.14
N PRO A 189 -33.45 -0.57 15.28
CA PRO A 189 -34.66 0.27 15.21
C PRO A 189 -35.52 0.21 16.49
N ALA A 190 -35.36 -0.83 17.32
CA ALA A 190 -36.08 -0.95 18.57
C ALA A 190 -35.55 0.03 19.65
N PHE A 191 -34.33 0.57 19.49
CA PHE A 191 -33.73 1.50 20.45
C PHE A 191 -33.77 2.94 19.95
N ASP A 192 -33.71 3.90 20.87
CA ASP A 192 -33.40 5.28 20.53
C ASP A 192 -32.00 5.40 19.90
N PRO A 193 -31.71 6.44 19.10
CA PRO A 193 -30.44 6.55 18.38
C PRO A 193 -29.18 6.47 19.27
N ALA A 194 -29.23 7.01 20.50
CA ALA A 194 -28.10 6.95 21.43
C ALA A 194 -27.93 5.56 22.04
N SER A 195 -29.01 4.89 22.44
CA SER A 195 -28.95 3.50 22.87
C SER A 195 -28.51 2.56 21.74
N ALA A 196 -29.00 2.79 20.53
CA ALA A 196 -28.56 2.07 19.33
C ALA A 196 -27.06 2.25 19.07
N SER A 197 -26.49 3.44 19.38
CA SER A 197 -25.05 3.69 19.26
C SER A 197 -24.21 2.92 20.28
N VAL A 198 -24.77 2.57 21.44
CA VAL A 198 -24.09 1.69 22.42
C VAL A 198 -24.24 0.22 22.01
N VAL A 199 -25.43 -0.20 21.58
CA VAL A 199 -25.75 -1.59 21.21
C VAL A 199 -24.84 -2.12 20.10
N TYR A 200 -24.46 -1.30 19.11
CA TYR A 200 -23.58 -1.80 18.03
C TYR A 200 -22.15 -2.11 18.50
N LEU A 201 -21.66 -1.51 19.59
CA LEU A 201 -20.31 -1.78 20.11
C LEU A 201 -20.18 -3.21 20.67
N ALA A 202 -21.31 -3.87 20.91
CA ALA A 202 -21.39 -5.24 21.43
C ALA A 202 -21.02 -6.35 20.41
N VAL A 203 -20.70 -6.01 19.17
CA VAL A 203 -20.54 -6.95 18.04
C VAL A 203 -19.16 -7.65 17.95
N ALA A 204 -18.21 -7.40 18.85
CA ALA A 204 -16.83 -7.90 18.75
C ALA A 204 -16.52 -9.20 19.56
N VAL A 205 -17.44 -10.17 19.65
CA VAL A 205 -17.30 -11.35 20.54
C VAL A 205 -16.36 -12.45 20.00
N ILE A 206 -16.54 -12.88 18.75
CA ILE A 206 -15.76 -14.00 18.17
C ILE A 206 -14.26 -13.68 17.94
N PRO A 207 -13.85 -12.46 17.56
CA PRO A 207 -12.43 -12.13 17.38
C PRO A 207 -11.50 -12.51 18.54
N PRO A 208 -11.75 -12.08 19.80
CA PRO A 208 -10.92 -12.49 20.93
C PRO A 208 -11.04 -13.98 21.27
N LEU A 209 -12.20 -14.61 21.04
CA LEU A 209 -12.38 -16.05 21.25
C LEU A 209 -11.47 -16.88 20.32
N ILE A 210 -11.42 -16.51 19.03
CA ILE A 210 -10.55 -17.17 18.05
C ILE A 210 -9.07 -16.93 18.39
N ASP A 211 -8.71 -15.72 18.84
CA ASP A 211 -7.34 -15.43 19.27
C ASP A 211 -6.88 -16.32 20.44
N ILE A 212 -7.78 -16.57 21.40
CA ILE A 212 -7.50 -17.46 22.53
C ILE A 212 -7.34 -18.90 22.04
N ILE A 213 -8.26 -19.39 21.20
CA ILE A 213 -8.21 -20.76 20.66
C ILE A 213 -6.95 -20.96 19.81
N ASP A 214 -6.59 -19.99 18.97
CA ASP A 214 -5.40 -20.09 18.13
C ASP A 214 -4.13 -20.17 18.98
N LYS A 215 -4.01 -19.35 20.03
CA LYS A 215 -2.87 -19.33 20.95
C LYS A 215 -2.78 -20.57 21.85
N THR A 216 -3.90 -21.20 22.21
CA THR A 216 -3.88 -22.44 23.02
C THR A 216 -3.60 -23.68 22.18
N VAL A 217 -4.03 -23.70 20.93
CA VAL A 217 -3.91 -24.88 20.05
C VAL A 217 -2.62 -24.81 19.19
N ASN A 218 -2.03 -23.63 19.01
CA ASN A 218 -0.73 -23.45 18.36
C ASN A 218 0.35 -23.13 19.41
N GLU A 219 0.63 -24.06 20.33
CA GLU A 219 1.89 -23.99 21.07
C GLU A 219 3.06 -24.22 20.10
N PRO A 220 4.14 -23.43 20.16
CA PRO A 220 5.28 -23.60 19.25
C PRO A 220 6.00 -24.93 19.51
N GLU A 221 6.21 -25.71 18.45
CA GLU A 221 7.05 -26.91 18.44
C GLU A 221 8.47 -26.60 18.93
N GLU A 222 9.13 -27.59 19.54
CA GLU A 222 10.38 -27.40 20.29
C GLU A 222 11.58 -26.87 19.49
N ASP A 223 11.57 -26.98 18.16
CA ASP A 223 12.66 -26.54 17.30
C ASP A 223 12.78 -25.00 17.17
N ASP A 224 11.68 -24.25 17.34
CA ASP A 224 11.72 -22.77 17.36
C ASP A 224 12.18 -22.20 18.72
N LYS A 225 12.21 -23.01 19.79
CA LYS A 225 12.63 -22.58 21.14
C LYS A 225 14.11 -22.20 21.24
N ARG A 226 14.96 -22.62 20.29
CA ARG A 226 16.41 -22.30 20.28
C ARG A 226 16.74 -20.94 19.68
N LYS A 227 15.88 -20.37 18.80
CA LYS A 227 16.13 -19.05 18.17
C LYS A 227 15.42 -17.89 18.87
N GLU A 228 14.35 -18.14 19.62
CA GLU A 228 13.47 -17.10 20.21
C GLU A 228 13.72 -16.79 21.70
N LYS A 229 14.89 -17.13 22.24
CA LYS A 229 15.07 -17.22 23.70
C LYS A 229 15.48 -15.93 24.44
N SER A 230 15.55 -14.74 23.82
CA SER A 230 16.07 -13.55 24.53
C SER A 230 15.13 -12.36 24.76
N THR A 231 13.93 -12.27 24.16
CA THR A 231 13.05 -11.09 24.42
C THR A 231 11.53 -11.30 24.23
N CYS A 232 11.07 -12.43 23.68
CA CYS A 232 9.67 -12.58 23.21
C CYS A 232 8.74 -13.44 24.11
N SER A 233 9.27 -14.05 25.18
CA SER A 233 8.50 -14.95 26.06
C SER A 233 7.45 -14.23 26.92
N GLU A 234 7.79 -13.05 27.46
CA GLU A 234 6.87 -12.30 28.32
C GLU A 234 5.75 -11.61 27.53
N THR A 235 6.06 -11.07 26.35
CA THR A 235 5.11 -10.36 25.48
C THR A 235 3.98 -11.26 24.95
N SER A 236 4.26 -12.55 24.71
CA SER A 236 3.24 -13.53 24.30
C SER A 236 2.23 -13.84 25.42
N LYS A 237 2.71 -14.03 26.66
CA LYS A 237 1.85 -14.28 27.84
C LYS A 237 0.91 -13.10 28.14
N PHE A 238 1.43 -11.87 28.10
CA PHE A 238 0.60 -10.68 28.25
C PHE A 238 -0.44 -10.54 27.13
N SER A 239 -0.09 -10.86 25.88
CA SER A 239 -1.01 -10.85 24.74
C SER A 239 -2.18 -11.84 24.92
N PHE A 240 -1.95 -12.99 25.56
CA PHE A 240 -3.00 -13.94 25.90
C PHE A 240 -3.96 -13.41 26.98
N LEU A 241 -3.42 -12.85 28.08
CA LEU A 241 -4.22 -12.26 29.15
C LEU A 241 -5.11 -11.10 28.66
N PHE A 242 -4.58 -10.23 27.79
CA PHE A 242 -5.37 -9.14 27.23
C PHE A 242 -6.52 -9.62 26.32
N ALA A 243 -6.36 -10.74 25.62
CA ALA A 243 -7.43 -11.32 24.81
C ALA A 243 -8.57 -11.87 25.69
N ILE A 244 -8.22 -12.53 26.80
CA ILE A 244 -9.20 -12.99 27.81
C ILE A 244 -9.93 -11.80 28.42
N PHE A 245 -9.20 -10.77 28.85
CA PHE A 245 -9.80 -9.59 29.46
C PHE A 245 -10.71 -8.84 28.48
N GLY A 246 -10.32 -8.72 27.21
CA GLY A 246 -11.17 -8.17 26.16
C GLY A 246 -12.47 -8.97 25.96
N LEU A 247 -12.40 -10.31 25.93
CA LEU A 247 -13.59 -11.16 25.83
C LEU A 247 -14.51 -11.00 27.04
N LEU A 248 -13.97 -10.96 28.26
CA LEU A 248 -14.74 -10.79 29.48
C LEU A 248 -15.48 -9.45 29.50
N LEU A 249 -14.80 -8.35 29.14
CA LEU A 249 -15.44 -7.04 29.03
C LEU A 249 -16.52 -7.01 27.96
N GLN A 250 -16.32 -7.69 26.83
CA GLN A 250 -17.35 -7.79 25.79
C GLN A 250 -18.61 -8.52 26.31
N ILE A 251 -18.44 -9.61 27.06
CA ILE A 251 -19.55 -10.35 27.68
C ILE A 251 -20.26 -9.49 28.73
N VAL A 252 -19.51 -8.80 29.59
CA VAL A 252 -20.08 -7.87 30.59
C VAL A 252 -20.90 -6.77 29.92
N GLY A 253 -20.38 -6.16 28.85
CA GLY A 253 -21.11 -5.13 28.10
C GLY A 253 -22.41 -5.66 27.47
N ILE A 254 -22.39 -6.87 26.91
CA ILE A 254 -23.58 -7.53 26.36
C ILE A 254 -24.61 -7.82 27.46
N VAL A 255 -24.17 -8.29 28.63
CA VAL A 255 -25.07 -8.57 29.77
C VAL A 255 -25.70 -7.28 30.28
N LEU A 256 -24.95 -6.19 30.39
CA LEU A 256 -25.48 -4.88 30.79
C LEU A 256 -26.55 -4.38 29.79
N ILE A 257 -26.31 -4.55 28.48
CA ILE A 257 -27.33 -4.23 27.47
C ILE A 257 -28.54 -5.16 27.57
N ALA A 258 -28.34 -6.45 27.88
CA ALA A 258 -29.44 -7.40 28.03
C ALA A 258 -30.32 -7.08 29.25
N LEU A 259 -29.75 -6.59 30.36
CA LEU A 259 -30.50 -6.13 31.54
C LEU A 259 -31.39 -4.92 31.23
N TYR A 260 -30.92 -4.04 30.34
CA TYR A 260 -31.70 -2.91 29.85
C TYR A 260 -32.89 -3.34 28.97
N ILE A 261 -32.77 -4.47 28.25
CA ILE A 261 -33.85 -5.01 27.39
C ILE A 261 -34.87 -5.77 28.24
N LYS A 262 -36.01 -5.16 28.52
CA LYS A 262 -37.09 -5.80 29.30
C LYS A 262 -37.86 -6.91 28.56
N ILE A 263 -37.58 -7.12 27.27
CA ILE A 263 -38.32 -8.06 26.41
C ILE A 263 -37.47 -9.25 26.02
N GLY A 264 -37.91 -10.45 26.44
CA GLY A 264 -37.16 -11.69 26.27
C GLY A 264 -36.88 -12.09 24.81
N TRP A 265 -37.83 -11.89 23.88
CA TRP A 265 -37.62 -12.27 22.47
C TRP A 265 -36.60 -11.34 21.78
N LEU A 266 -36.68 -10.03 22.03
CA LEU A 266 -35.74 -9.03 21.51
C LEU A 266 -34.33 -9.26 22.05
N MET A 267 -34.22 -9.61 23.34
CA MET A 267 -32.96 -10.01 23.97
C MET A 267 -32.32 -11.21 23.23
N GLY A 268 -33.11 -12.25 22.93
CA GLY A 268 -32.62 -13.40 22.16
C GLY A 268 -32.10 -13.03 20.77
N MET A 269 -32.82 -12.15 20.05
CA MET A 269 -32.41 -11.66 18.73
C MET A 269 -31.14 -10.79 18.81
N PHE A 270 -30.98 -10.00 19.86
CA PHE A 270 -29.75 -9.24 20.10
C PHE A 270 -28.53 -10.15 20.27
N PHE A 271 -28.61 -11.16 21.16
CA PHE A 271 -27.51 -12.13 21.35
C PHE A 271 -27.12 -12.83 20.04
N MET A 272 -28.12 -13.30 19.29
CA MET A 272 -27.91 -13.95 17.99
C MET A 272 -27.22 -13.00 17.00
N SER A 273 -27.67 -11.75 16.93
CA SER A 273 -27.11 -10.75 16.02
C SER A 273 -25.66 -10.38 16.36
N ALA A 274 -25.33 -10.26 17.65
CA ALA A 274 -23.98 -9.92 18.11
C ALA A 274 -22.98 -11.03 17.77
N ILE A 275 -23.35 -12.30 18.00
CA ILE A 275 -22.51 -13.46 17.68
C ILE A 275 -22.35 -13.60 16.16
N PHE A 276 -23.45 -13.63 15.42
CA PHE A 276 -23.42 -13.89 13.97
C PHE A 276 -22.68 -12.81 13.20
N THR A 277 -22.86 -11.54 13.59
CA THR A 277 -22.17 -10.43 12.93
C THR A 277 -20.65 -10.50 13.15
N SER A 278 -20.22 -11.00 14.32
CA SER A 278 -18.79 -11.10 14.69
C SER A 278 -18.02 -12.19 13.92
N ILE A 279 -18.70 -13.19 13.35
CA ILE A 279 -18.09 -14.34 12.65
C ILE A 279 -17.18 -13.90 11.50
N LYS A 280 -17.55 -12.85 10.74
CA LYS A 280 -16.82 -12.40 9.53
C LYS A 280 -15.32 -12.15 9.76
N TYR A 281 -14.92 -11.74 10.95
CA TYR A 281 -13.54 -11.33 11.23
C TYR A 281 -12.61 -12.50 11.55
N TRP A 282 -13.08 -13.75 11.50
CA TRP A 282 -12.30 -14.95 11.81
C TRP A 282 -10.95 -15.03 11.08
N GLU A 283 -10.90 -14.64 9.81
CA GLU A 283 -9.70 -14.74 8.96
C GLU A 283 -8.50 -13.96 9.55
N ASN A 284 -8.75 -12.87 10.27
CA ASN A 284 -7.69 -12.04 10.84
C ASN A 284 -7.10 -12.61 12.15
N PHE A 285 -7.85 -13.46 12.85
CA PHE A 285 -7.47 -13.96 14.18
C PHE A 285 -6.91 -15.38 14.18
N VAL A 286 -6.99 -16.10 13.05
CA VAL A 286 -6.35 -17.42 12.84
C VAL A 286 -4.93 -17.25 12.29
N ALA A 287 -3.91 -17.88 12.88
CA ALA A 287 -2.53 -17.81 12.37
C ALA A 287 -2.20 -18.98 11.41
N ILE A 288 -1.49 -18.71 10.31
CA ILE A 288 -1.02 -19.73 9.33
C ILE A 288 0.24 -20.49 9.83
N GLY A 289 0.46 -20.57 11.15
CA GLY A 289 1.71 -21.08 11.74
C GLY A 289 1.77 -22.55 12.10
N GLY A 290 0.65 -23.27 12.17
CA GLY A 290 0.58 -24.65 12.65
C GLY A 290 0.22 -25.68 11.59
N ASP A 291 0.24 -26.96 11.99
CA ASP A 291 -0.08 -28.14 11.19
C ASP A 291 -1.27 -27.93 10.22
N ASN A 292 -1.05 -28.18 8.92
CA ASN A 292 -2.00 -27.99 7.82
C ASN A 292 -3.24 -28.92 7.92
N SER A 293 -3.28 -29.78 8.94
CA SER A 293 -4.38 -30.68 9.26
C SER A 293 -5.64 -29.94 9.71
N LYS A 294 -5.54 -28.71 10.24
CA LYS A 294 -6.67 -27.96 10.80
C LYS A 294 -7.57 -27.33 9.74
N PHE A 295 -8.89 -27.51 9.89
CA PHE A 295 -9.91 -27.07 8.92
C PHE A 295 -9.85 -25.55 8.60
N LEU A 296 -9.83 -24.69 9.62
CA LEU A 296 -9.81 -23.22 9.42
C LEU A 296 -8.52 -22.72 8.76
N CYS A 297 -7.36 -23.28 9.12
CA CYS A 297 -6.08 -22.93 8.49
C CYS A 297 -6.07 -23.35 7.02
N ARG A 298 -6.59 -24.54 6.70
CA ARG A 298 -6.72 -25.04 5.33
C ARG A 298 -7.65 -24.15 4.49
N VAL A 299 -8.81 -23.77 5.03
CA VAL A 299 -9.76 -22.87 4.36
C VAL A 299 -9.10 -21.51 4.12
N LYS A 300 -8.40 -20.92 5.11
CA LYS A 300 -7.71 -19.64 4.96
C LYS A 300 -6.61 -19.68 3.88
N TRP A 301 -5.80 -20.74 3.87
CA TRP A 301 -4.73 -20.91 2.89
C TRP A 301 -5.25 -20.97 1.45
N GLU A 302 -6.23 -21.85 1.21
CA GLU A 302 -6.81 -22.05 -0.13
C GLU A 302 -7.67 -20.85 -0.58
N LEU A 303 -8.32 -20.16 0.37
CA LEU A 303 -9.02 -18.91 0.10
C LEU A 303 -8.08 -17.81 -0.42
N HIS A 304 -6.85 -17.73 0.09
CA HIS A 304 -5.89 -16.73 -0.40
C HIS A 304 -5.52 -16.95 -1.88
N LYS A 305 -5.35 -18.20 -2.32
CA LYS A 305 -5.07 -18.55 -3.73
C LYS A 305 -6.24 -18.24 -4.66
N GLY A 306 -7.47 -18.54 -4.21
CA GLY A 306 -8.70 -18.41 -4.99
C GLY A 306 -9.50 -17.11 -4.76
N ARG A 307 -8.97 -16.14 -4.00
CA ARG A 307 -9.74 -15.04 -3.40
C ARG A 307 -10.57 -14.25 -4.38
N THR A 308 -10.03 -13.93 -5.56
CA THR A 308 -10.73 -13.11 -6.56
C THR A 308 -12.00 -13.79 -7.07
N LYS A 309 -11.94 -15.11 -7.36
CA LYS A 309 -13.08 -15.89 -7.84
C LYS A 309 -14.10 -16.13 -6.74
N VAL A 310 -13.64 -16.54 -5.55
CA VAL A 310 -14.52 -16.78 -4.39
C VAL A 310 -15.23 -15.50 -3.99
N ALA A 311 -14.53 -14.37 -3.90
CA ALA A 311 -15.13 -13.09 -3.54
C ALA A 311 -16.18 -12.62 -4.56
N CYS A 312 -15.98 -12.85 -5.86
CA CYS A 312 -16.95 -12.48 -6.88
C CYS A 312 -18.31 -13.19 -6.64
N LEU A 313 -18.28 -14.51 -6.45
CA LEU A 313 -19.49 -15.32 -6.20
C LEU A 313 -20.11 -15.03 -4.84
N VAL A 314 -19.29 -14.92 -3.79
CA VAL A 314 -19.75 -14.66 -2.42
C VAL A 314 -20.46 -13.31 -2.32
N ASN A 315 -19.99 -12.25 -2.99
CA ASN A 315 -20.67 -10.95 -2.90
C ASN A 315 -22.06 -10.94 -3.54
N ILE A 316 -22.25 -11.64 -4.67
CA ILE A 316 -23.58 -11.84 -5.26
C ILE A 316 -24.48 -12.60 -4.26
N TRP A 317 -23.94 -13.67 -3.69
CA TRP A 317 -24.67 -14.49 -2.71
C TRP A 317 -25.07 -13.68 -1.47
N LYS A 318 -24.19 -12.80 -0.97
CA LYS A 318 -24.49 -11.93 0.17
C LYS A 318 -25.64 -10.98 -0.11
N ILE A 319 -25.66 -10.33 -1.29
CA ILE A 319 -26.77 -9.45 -1.69
C ILE A 319 -28.09 -10.24 -1.74
N PHE A 320 -28.05 -11.47 -2.25
CA PHE A 320 -29.22 -12.34 -2.30
C PHE A 320 -29.70 -12.75 -0.89
N VAL A 321 -28.78 -13.14 0.00
CA VAL A 321 -29.11 -13.54 1.38
C VAL A 321 -29.61 -12.35 2.20
N THR A 322 -29.00 -11.17 2.10
CA THR A 322 -29.49 -9.97 2.80
C THR A 322 -30.88 -9.59 2.31
N PHE A 323 -31.14 -9.67 1.00
CA PHE A 323 -32.47 -9.42 0.45
C PHE A 323 -33.52 -10.39 1.01
N ILE A 324 -33.24 -11.69 1.02
CA ILE A 324 -34.14 -12.70 1.60
C ILE A 324 -34.35 -12.47 3.10
N ALA A 325 -33.28 -12.20 3.86
CA ALA A 325 -33.37 -11.99 5.29
C ALA A 325 -34.26 -10.78 5.63
N VAL A 326 -34.12 -9.67 4.90
CA VAL A 326 -34.99 -8.50 5.05
C VAL A 326 -36.44 -8.85 4.74
N MET A 327 -36.71 -9.59 3.67
CA MET A 327 -38.07 -10.04 3.33
C MET A 327 -38.70 -10.91 4.43
N ILE A 328 -37.94 -11.83 5.02
CA ILE A 328 -38.42 -12.68 6.12
C ILE A 328 -38.73 -11.85 7.36
N ILE A 329 -37.84 -10.91 7.74
CA ILE A 329 -38.03 -10.06 8.93
C ILE A 329 -39.35 -9.28 8.84
N PHE A 330 -39.60 -8.62 7.71
CA PHE A 330 -40.82 -7.82 7.55
C PHE A 330 -42.08 -8.68 7.31
N SER A 331 -41.95 -9.87 6.73
CA SER A 331 -43.05 -10.83 6.64
C SER A 331 -43.51 -11.34 8.01
N VAL A 332 -42.60 -11.41 9.00
CA VAL A 332 -42.93 -11.82 10.37
C VAL A 332 -43.54 -10.67 11.19
N GLN A 333 -43.29 -9.41 10.81
CA GLN A 333 -43.73 -8.21 11.54
C GLN A 333 -45.15 -7.69 11.18
N GLY A 334 -45.76 -8.05 10.03
CA GLY A 334 -47.15 -7.63 9.75
C GLY A 334 -47.80 -7.97 8.40
N GLN A 335 -48.96 -8.64 8.48
CA GLN A 335 -50.07 -8.96 7.53
C GLN A 335 -49.81 -9.69 6.17
N ASP A 336 -50.40 -10.89 6.10
CA ASP A 336 -50.63 -11.82 4.97
C ASP A 336 -49.40 -12.31 4.16
N SER A 337 -48.95 -13.52 4.52
CA SER A 337 -47.74 -14.24 4.09
C SER A 337 -47.55 -14.51 2.59
N THR A 338 -48.40 -14.01 1.69
CA THR A 338 -48.23 -14.19 0.23
C THR A 338 -48.46 -12.92 -0.60
N SER A 339 -49.20 -11.93 -0.09
CA SER A 339 -49.40 -10.61 -0.70
C SER A 339 -48.34 -9.60 -0.25
N GLY A 340 -47.78 -9.73 0.96
CA GLY A 340 -46.73 -8.84 1.48
C GLY A 340 -45.41 -8.88 0.69
N LEU A 341 -45.00 -10.06 0.20
CA LEU A 341 -43.75 -10.24 -0.57
C LEU A 341 -43.82 -9.58 -1.95
N LYS A 342 -44.95 -9.74 -2.66
CA LYS A 342 -45.22 -9.04 -3.92
C LYS A 342 -45.44 -7.54 -3.70
N SER A 343 -46.08 -7.15 -2.60
CA SER A 343 -46.29 -5.75 -2.20
C SER A 343 -44.95 -5.05 -1.95
N LEU A 344 -44.04 -5.61 -1.15
CA LEU A 344 -42.73 -5.02 -0.87
C LEU A 344 -41.83 -4.94 -2.11
N PHE A 345 -41.85 -5.96 -2.97
CA PHE A 345 -41.09 -5.97 -4.21
C PHE A 345 -41.63 -4.96 -5.24
N ASN A 346 -42.95 -4.93 -5.47
CA ASN A 346 -43.59 -3.99 -6.39
C ASN A 346 -43.56 -2.55 -5.84
N SER A 347 -43.69 -2.38 -4.52
CA SER A 347 -43.49 -1.11 -3.82
C SER A 347 -42.04 -0.65 -3.97
N GLY A 348 -41.05 -1.53 -3.83
CA GLY A 348 -39.64 -1.19 -4.04
C GLY A 348 -39.34 -0.71 -5.45
N ILE A 349 -39.80 -1.43 -6.48
CA ILE A 349 -39.61 -1.05 -7.89
C ILE A 349 -40.33 0.27 -8.20
N SER A 350 -41.59 0.41 -7.81
CA SER A 350 -42.34 1.66 -8.04
C SER A 350 -41.74 2.85 -7.29
N THR A 351 -41.23 2.63 -6.07
CA THR A 351 -40.55 3.66 -5.27
C THR A 351 -39.22 4.08 -5.93
N LEU A 352 -38.39 3.13 -6.37
CA LEU A 352 -37.16 3.44 -7.09
C LEU A 352 -37.46 4.24 -8.37
N THR A 353 -38.47 3.80 -9.13
CA THR A 353 -38.90 4.46 -10.37
C THR A 353 -39.43 5.87 -10.11
N SER A 354 -40.16 6.08 -9.02
CA SER A 354 -40.65 7.40 -8.59
C SER A 354 -39.54 8.32 -8.06
N ALA A 355 -38.47 7.77 -7.51
CA ALA A 355 -37.32 8.54 -7.02
C ALA A 355 -36.46 9.08 -8.17
N PHE A 356 -36.33 8.30 -9.26
CA PHE A 356 -35.55 8.65 -10.46
C PHE A 356 -36.38 9.26 -11.61
N GLY A 357 -37.71 9.29 -11.51
CA GLY A 357 -38.60 9.89 -12.49
C GLY A 357 -38.78 11.41 -12.32
N ASP A 358 -38.99 12.11 -13.44
CA ASP A 358 -39.38 13.53 -13.48
C ASP A 358 -40.90 13.66 -13.40
N HIS A 359 -41.42 14.07 -12.24
CA HIS A 359 -42.80 14.56 -12.15
C HIS A 359 -42.92 15.84 -11.32
N THR A 360 -43.37 16.88 -12.00
CA THR A 360 -43.98 18.10 -11.47
C THR A 360 -45.43 17.83 -11.08
N PHE A 361 -45.77 17.63 -9.80
CA PHE A 361 -47.13 17.80 -9.28
C PHE A 361 -47.14 17.87 -7.74
N GLY A 362 -47.66 18.98 -7.20
CA GLY A 362 -48.34 19.12 -5.89
C GLY A 362 -47.62 18.75 -4.58
N ASN A 363 -47.44 19.75 -3.69
CA ASN A 363 -47.12 19.72 -2.26
C ASN A 363 -46.38 18.49 -1.66
N ASN A 364 -45.07 18.68 -1.44
CA ASN A 364 -44.11 17.89 -0.64
C ASN A 364 -43.87 16.39 -0.95
N PRO A 365 -43.71 15.96 -2.23
CA PRO A 365 -43.21 14.61 -2.56
C PRO A 365 -41.68 14.45 -2.35
N ILE A 366 -40.94 15.55 -2.15
CA ILE A 366 -39.48 15.54 -1.97
C ILE A 366 -39.09 14.85 -0.64
N CYS A 367 -39.85 15.08 0.43
CA CYS A 367 -39.51 14.61 1.78
C CYS A 367 -39.78 13.12 1.99
N LYS A 368 -40.83 12.58 1.38
CA LYS A 368 -41.23 11.18 1.59
C LYS A 368 -40.46 10.19 0.71
N ASN A 369 -40.22 10.53 -0.56
CA ASN A 369 -39.65 9.59 -1.52
C ASN A 369 -38.18 9.85 -1.89
N ARG A 370 -37.69 11.10 -1.91
CA ARG A 370 -36.31 11.42 -2.34
C ARG A 370 -35.33 11.55 -1.17
N ALA A 371 -35.76 12.09 -0.03
CA ALA A 371 -34.89 12.30 1.13
C ALA A 371 -34.19 11.01 1.64
N PRO A 372 -34.87 9.84 1.77
CA PRO A 372 -34.22 8.62 2.25
C PRO A 372 -33.06 8.16 1.36
N PHE A 373 -33.22 8.23 0.03
CA PHE A 373 -32.17 7.86 -0.91
C PHE A 373 -31.03 8.87 -0.95
N ILE A 374 -31.31 10.17 -0.79
CA ILE A 374 -30.25 11.19 -0.68
C ILE A 374 -29.40 10.92 0.57
N VAL A 375 -30.02 10.64 1.71
CA VAL A 375 -29.31 10.29 2.96
C VAL A 375 -28.49 9.00 2.76
N ALA A 376 -29.04 7.98 2.09
CA ALA A 376 -28.31 6.77 1.76
C ALA A 376 -27.10 7.02 0.83
N VAL A 377 -27.24 7.86 -0.20
CA VAL A 377 -26.14 8.22 -1.10
C VAL A 377 -25.04 8.97 -0.34
N ILE A 378 -25.40 9.92 0.52
CA ILE A 378 -24.44 10.64 1.37
C ILE A 378 -23.68 9.65 2.26
N SER A 379 -24.40 8.72 2.92
CA SER A 379 -23.80 7.68 3.75
C SER A 379 -22.81 6.83 2.96
N ILE A 380 -23.19 6.32 1.78
CA ILE A 380 -22.32 5.48 0.93
C ILE A 380 -21.08 6.24 0.45
N CYS A 381 -21.24 7.51 0.04
CA CYS A 381 -20.13 8.35 -0.39
C CYS A 381 -19.14 8.60 0.75
N CYS A 382 -19.65 8.93 1.94
CA CYS A 382 -18.84 9.14 3.14
C CYS A 382 -18.12 7.86 3.58
N GLU A 383 -18.78 6.70 3.56
CA GLU A 383 -18.17 5.42 3.87
C GLU A 383 -17.05 5.06 2.88
N TYR A 384 -17.30 5.21 1.58
CA TYR A 384 -16.30 4.93 0.56
C TYR A 384 -15.08 5.85 0.71
N LEU A 385 -15.31 7.14 0.99
CA LEU A 385 -14.26 8.12 1.24
C LEU A 385 -13.44 7.75 2.48
N CYS A 386 -14.10 7.42 3.60
CA CYS A 386 -13.46 6.98 4.84
C CYS A 386 -12.56 5.77 4.60
N TYR A 387 -13.06 4.76 3.89
CA TYR A 387 -12.31 3.55 3.57
C TYR A 387 -11.09 3.83 2.68
N LYS A 388 -11.21 4.72 1.68
CA LYS A 388 -10.08 5.10 0.81
C LYS A 388 -9.04 5.93 1.56
N ALA A 389 -9.47 6.93 2.33
CA ALA A 389 -8.58 7.74 3.16
C ALA A 389 -7.84 6.88 4.18
N SER A 390 -8.54 5.98 4.87
CA SER A 390 -7.96 5.01 5.81
C SER A 390 -6.87 4.16 5.18
N LYS A 391 -7.07 3.68 3.94
CA LYS A 391 -6.05 2.94 3.19
C LYS A 391 -4.83 3.78 2.88
N THR A 392 -5.02 5.01 2.42
CA THR A 392 -3.92 5.95 2.12
C THR A 392 -3.09 6.23 3.37
N VAL A 393 -3.73 6.46 4.51
CA VAL A 393 -3.06 6.65 5.81
C VAL A 393 -2.17 5.46 6.15
N CYS A 394 -2.66 4.23 5.98
CA CYS A 394 -1.88 3.02 6.25
C CYS A 394 -0.68 2.88 5.31
N VAL A 395 -0.83 3.21 4.02
CA VAL A 395 0.25 3.14 3.02
C VAL A 395 1.39 4.10 3.34
N ILE A 396 1.06 5.28 3.88
CA ILE A 396 2.02 6.35 4.23
C ILE A 396 2.65 6.12 5.63
N ASN A 397 2.24 5.06 6.33
CA ASN A 397 2.71 4.71 7.68
C ASN A 397 2.32 5.75 8.76
N CYS A 398 1.26 6.54 8.53
CA CYS A 398 0.68 7.49 9.49
C CYS A 398 -0.45 6.85 10.34
N GLN A 399 -0.43 5.53 10.52
CA GLN A 399 -1.56 4.76 11.04
C GLN A 399 -2.01 5.15 12.45
N ARG A 400 -1.09 5.47 13.37
CA ARG A 400 -1.46 5.79 14.76
C ARG A 400 -2.34 7.03 14.83
N VAL A 401 -1.92 8.09 14.11
CA VAL A 401 -2.58 9.40 14.14
C VAL A 401 -3.79 9.44 13.20
N GLY A 402 -3.66 8.96 11.97
CA GLY A 402 -4.72 9.12 10.95
C GLY A 402 -5.73 7.97 10.86
N PHE A 403 -5.44 6.79 11.44
CA PHE A 403 -6.31 5.61 11.32
C PHE A 403 -6.83 5.14 12.69
N SER A 404 -5.95 4.86 13.65
CA SER A 404 -6.37 4.29 14.95
C SER A 404 -7.16 5.28 15.80
N ILE A 405 -6.65 6.50 15.99
CA ILE A 405 -7.29 7.52 16.84
C ILE A 405 -8.69 7.90 16.31
N PRO A 406 -8.85 8.30 15.03
CA PRO A 406 -10.15 8.71 14.50
C PRO A 406 -11.22 7.62 14.65
N LEU A 407 -10.89 6.38 14.30
CA LEU A 407 -11.87 5.29 14.29
C LEU A 407 -12.33 4.87 15.69
N VAL A 408 -11.49 5.02 16.72
CA VAL A 408 -11.89 4.76 18.11
C VAL A 408 -12.65 5.93 18.73
N VAL A 409 -12.31 7.17 18.34
CA VAL A 409 -12.95 8.38 18.88
C VAL A 409 -14.33 8.64 18.27
N VAL A 410 -14.56 8.28 17.01
CA VAL A 410 -15.86 8.48 16.33
C VAL A 410 -17.03 7.91 17.12
N PRO A 411 -17.05 6.63 17.57
CA PRO A 411 -18.09 6.08 18.44
C PRO A 411 -18.44 6.93 19.67
N ILE A 412 -17.41 7.53 20.27
CA ILE A 412 -17.56 8.35 21.48
C ILE A 412 -18.22 9.67 21.11
N VAL A 413 -17.70 10.35 20.10
CA VAL A 413 -18.24 11.64 19.65
C VAL A 413 -19.66 11.48 19.12
N THR A 414 -19.95 10.43 18.34
CA THR A 414 -21.31 10.17 17.83
C THR A 414 -22.29 9.99 18.98
N THR A 415 -21.96 9.15 19.96
CA THR A 415 -22.84 8.89 21.11
C THR A 415 -23.09 10.18 21.91
N LEU A 416 -22.04 10.96 22.18
CA LEU A 416 -22.17 12.26 22.86
C LEU A 416 -23.02 13.25 22.07
N THR A 417 -22.83 13.34 20.75
CA THR A 417 -23.64 14.23 19.90
C THR A 417 -25.10 13.82 19.86
N LEU A 418 -25.38 12.51 19.81
CA LEU A 418 -26.75 11.99 19.83
C LEU A 418 -27.43 12.30 21.16
N VAL A 419 -26.73 12.10 22.29
CA VAL A 419 -27.24 12.47 23.62
C VAL A 419 -27.49 13.98 23.73
N SER A 420 -26.62 14.83 23.18
CA SER A 420 -26.82 16.29 23.16
C SER A 420 -28.03 16.70 22.31
N ILE A 421 -28.21 16.12 21.12
CA ILE A 421 -29.39 16.38 20.27
C ILE A 421 -30.67 15.89 20.96
N MET A 422 -30.60 14.80 21.73
CA MET A 422 -31.74 14.32 22.53
C MET A 422 -32.07 15.24 23.72
N HIS A 423 -31.14 16.07 24.19
CA HIS A 423 -31.39 17.02 25.28
C HIS A 423 -32.13 18.28 24.80
N GLN A 424 -31.90 18.71 23.55
CA GLN A 424 -32.63 19.80 22.90
C GLN A 424 -33.11 19.35 21.51
N PRO A 425 -34.39 18.96 21.36
CA PRO A 425 -34.90 18.50 20.08
C PRO A 425 -34.96 19.68 19.10
N GLU A 426 -33.91 19.85 18.29
CA GLU A 426 -33.91 20.73 17.14
C GLU A 426 -34.46 19.98 15.92
N ILE A 427 -35.34 20.64 15.17
CA ILE A 427 -35.85 20.11 13.89
C ILE A 427 -34.73 20.26 12.86
N LEU A 428 -34.20 19.14 12.37
CA LEU A 428 -33.14 19.14 11.37
C LEU A 428 -33.77 19.42 10.00
N LYS A 429 -33.66 20.67 9.53
CA LYS A 429 -34.20 21.10 8.24
C LYS A 429 -33.28 20.67 7.11
N PHE A 430 -33.66 19.63 6.36
CA PHE A 430 -32.95 19.20 5.16
C PHE A 430 -33.76 19.55 3.90
N SER A 431 -33.29 20.52 3.11
CA SER A 431 -33.90 20.91 1.82
C SER A 431 -35.44 21.05 1.86
N SER A 432 -35.94 21.82 2.84
CA SER A 432 -37.38 22.06 3.10
C SER A 432 -38.16 20.93 3.77
N CYS A 433 -37.48 19.88 4.25
CA CYS A 433 -38.05 18.79 5.02
C CYS A 433 -37.65 18.88 6.49
N ASP A 434 -38.62 18.83 7.39
CA ASP A 434 -38.41 18.73 8.82
C ASP A 434 -38.15 17.26 9.18
N LEU A 435 -36.87 16.87 9.30
CA LEU A 435 -36.49 15.54 9.77
C LEU A 435 -36.51 15.57 11.30
N LEU A 436 -37.54 14.97 11.90
CA LEU A 436 -37.66 14.90 13.36
C LEU A 436 -36.63 13.93 13.93
N PHE A 437 -35.68 14.47 14.71
CA PHE A 437 -34.67 13.69 15.42
C PHE A 437 -35.08 13.53 16.89
N SER A 438 -35.56 12.34 17.27
CA SER A 438 -35.96 11.95 18.63
C SER A 438 -37.26 12.57 19.20
N THR A 439 -37.84 11.86 20.18
CA THR A 439 -39.05 12.21 20.96
C THR A 439 -38.79 12.38 22.46
N TRP A 440 -37.53 12.30 22.91
CA TRP A 440 -37.19 12.40 24.34
C TRP A 440 -37.23 13.85 24.84
N CYS A 441 -38.01 14.12 25.88
CA CYS A 441 -38.00 15.40 26.60
C CYS A 441 -37.74 15.13 28.09
N VAL A 442 -36.47 15.06 28.49
CA VAL A 442 -36.11 14.89 29.91
C VAL A 442 -35.86 16.26 30.53
N LYS A 443 -36.55 16.56 31.63
CA LYS A 443 -36.49 17.86 32.32
C LYS A 443 -35.23 18.07 33.20
N GLY A 444 -34.23 17.17 33.19
CA GLY A 444 -32.97 17.33 33.93
C GLY A 444 -31.93 16.20 33.76
N ILE A 445 -30.64 16.51 33.99
CA ILE A 445 -29.48 15.60 33.83
C ILE A 445 -29.51 14.43 34.83
N ASP A 446 -30.00 14.65 36.06
CA ASP A 446 -30.00 13.63 37.12
C ASP A 446 -30.97 12.47 36.80
N GLN A 447 -32.09 12.76 36.14
CA GLN A 447 -33.04 11.74 35.68
C GLN A 447 -32.51 10.95 34.47
N LEU A 448 -31.69 11.58 33.63
CA LEU A 448 -31.00 10.91 32.51
C LEU A 448 -29.98 9.89 33.03
N ILE A 449 -29.18 10.28 34.03
CA ILE A 449 -28.17 9.41 34.64
C ILE A 449 -28.85 8.23 35.35
N GLY A 450 -29.91 8.48 36.13
CA GLY A 450 -30.63 7.42 36.88
C GLY A 450 -31.25 6.33 35.99
N ASN A 451 -31.94 6.71 34.92
CA ASN A 451 -32.64 5.76 34.04
C ASN A 451 -31.72 5.04 33.03
N CYS A 452 -30.51 5.55 32.78
CA CYS A 452 -29.59 5.02 31.76
C CYS A 452 -28.25 4.52 32.35
N THR A 453 -28.14 4.34 33.67
CA THR A 453 -26.91 3.91 34.36
C THR A 453 -26.27 2.65 33.73
N GLU A 454 -27.08 1.63 33.44
CA GLU A 454 -26.62 0.37 32.84
C GLU A 454 -26.03 0.55 31.43
N LEU A 455 -26.65 1.43 30.64
CA LEU A 455 -26.23 1.73 29.27
C LEU A 455 -24.94 2.57 29.23
N PHE A 456 -24.80 3.55 30.13
CA PHE A 456 -23.55 4.30 30.29
C PHE A 456 -22.41 3.39 30.75
N ALA A 457 -22.67 2.48 31.70
CA ALA A 457 -21.69 1.50 32.13
C ALA A 457 -21.29 0.56 30.97
N ALA A 458 -22.26 0.07 30.19
CA ALA A 458 -22.00 -0.74 29.01
C ALA A 458 -21.13 -0.01 27.98
N PHE A 459 -21.40 1.27 27.72
CA PHE A 459 -20.63 2.09 26.80
C PHE A 459 -19.14 2.16 27.17
N PHE A 460 -18.80 2.49 28.42
CA PHE A 460 -17.40 2.57 28.86
C PHE A 460 -16.71 1.20 28.78
N VAL A 461 -17.39 0.14 29.22
CA VAL A 461 -16.86 -1.24 29.19
C VAL A 461 -16.55 -1.69 27.75
N LEU A 462 -17.46 -1.43 26.81
CA LEU A 462 -17.33 -1.84 25.42
C LEU A 462 -16.22 -1.06 24.68
N ILE A 463 -16.02 0.23 24.98
CA ILE A 463 -14.91 1.00 24.40
C ILE A 463 -13.55 0.45 24.87
N VAL A 464 -13.42 0.13 26.16
CA VAL A 464 -12.20 -0.48 26.71
C VAL A 464 -11.96 -1.86 26.07
N SER A 465 -13.01 -2.67 25.90
CA SER A 465 -12.94 -3.95 25.19
C SER A 465 -12.36 -3.79 23.77
N ILE A 466 -12.88 -2.85 22.98
CA ILE A 466 -12.42 -2.62 21.60
C ILE A 466 -10.96 -2.17 21.57
N LEU A 467 -10.53 -1.31 22.50
CA LEU A 467 -9.12 -0.89 22.63
C LEU A 467 -8.17 -2.07 22.88
N LEU A 468 -8.59 -3.04 23.70
CA LEU A 468 -7.81 -4.24 23.99
C LEU A 468 -7.75 -5.19 22.79
N ILE A 469 -8.88 -5.44 22.13
CA ILE A 469 -8.98 -6.30 20.96
C ILE A 469 -8.14 -5.74 19.79
N THR A 470 -8.11 -4.41 19.63
CA THR A 470 -7.41 -3.72 18.53
C THR A 470 -5.99 -3.28 18.86
N ARG A 471 -5.42 -3.76 19.98
CA ARG A 471 -4.07 -3.40 20.46
C ARG A 471 -2.98 -3.58 19.40
N HIS A 472 -3.10 -4.57 18.51
CA HIS A 472 -2.10 -4.83 17.46
C HIS A 472 -1.93 -3.64 16.52
N ILE A 473 -2.98 -2.86 16.26
CA ILE A 473 -2.95 -1.71 15.34
C ILE A 473 -2.01 -0.60 15.87
N TRP A 474 -1.86 -0.50 17.19
CA TRP A 474 -1.06 0.55 17.82
C TRP A 474 0.45 0.30 17.78
N LYS A 475 0.88 -0.96 17.62
CA LYS A 475 2.30 -1.37 17.73
C LYS A 475 3.01 -1.69 16.42
N VAL A 476 2.31 -1.71 15.28
CA VAL A 476 2.93 -2.15 14.02
C VAL A 476 3.88 -1.08 13.46
N ASN A 477 5.07 -1.49 13.02
CA ASN A 477 5.91 -0.71 12.11
C ASN A 477 5.68 -1.29 10.72
N GLY A 478 4.78 -0.68 9.95
CA GLY A 478 4.42 -1.19 8.63
C GLY A 478 5.55 -0.94 7.62
N TYR A 479 5.64 -1.81 6.61
CA TYR A 479 6.42 -1.50 5.42
C TYR A 479 5.79 -0.32 4.69
N LYS A 480 6.57 0.75 4.46
CA LYS A 480 6.18 1.85 3.57
C LYS A 480 5.83 1.27 2.19
N HIS A 481 4.74 1.75 1.58
CA HIS A 481 4.31 1.34 0.23
C HIS A 481 3.89 -0.13 0.06
N GLY A 482 3.45 -0.79 1.14
CA GLY A 482 2.88 -2.14 1.07
C GLY A 482 1.60 -2.23 0.23
N GLU A 483 1.35 -3.40 -0.37
CA GLU A 483 0.08 -3.69 -1.04
C GLU A 483 -1.10 -3.67 -0.07
N THR A 484 -2.27 -3.24 -0.55
CA THR A 484 -3.49 -3.21 0.28
C THR A 484 -3.84 -4.59 0.85
N ALA A 485 -3.59 -5.67 0.09
CA ALA A 485 -3.83 -7.05 0.54
C ALA A 485 -2.86 -7.51 1.65
N ARG A 486 -1.73 -6.82 1.81
CA ARG A 486 -0.79 -7.02 2.92
C ARG A 486 -1.31 -6.35 4.19
N MET A 487 -1.94 -5.18 4.05
CA MET A 487 -2.41 -4.39 5.19
C MET A 487 -3.78 -4.84 5.72
N PHE A 488 -4.74 -5.10 4.83
CA PHE A 488 -6.09 -5.53 5.18
C PHE A 488 -6.30 -6.99 4.78
N VAL A 489 -7.03 -7.72 5.61
CA VAL A 489 -7.34 -9.13 5.38
C VAL A 489 -8.42 -9.22 4.29
N SER A 490 -9.60 -8.66 4.54
CA SER A 490 -10.66 -8.45 3.55
C SER A 490 -10.42 -7.24 2.67
N ASN A 491 -10.85 -7.34 1.41
CA ASN A 491 -10.72 -6.27 0.44
C ASN A 491 -11.59 -5.04 0.78
N PHE A 492 -12.78 -5.22 1.38
CA PHE A 492 -13.77 -4.15 1.62
C PHE A 492 -14.36 -4.18 3.03
N TYR A 493 -15.08 -3.12 3.38
CA TYR A 493 -15.67 -2.85 4.71
C TYR A 493 -17.12 -3.36 4.83
N CYS A 494 -17.70 -3.24 6.03
CA CYS A 494 -19.12 -3.49 6.31
C CYS A 494 -19.90 -2.16 6.30
N GLY A 495 -20.99 -2.05 5.53
CA GLY A 495 -21.77 -0.81 5.42
C GLY A 495 -22.45 -0.40 6.73
N LEU A 496 -22.87 -1.35 7.57
CA LEU A 496 -23.54 -1.01 8.84
C LEU A 496 -22.59 -0.37 9.88
N PHE A 497 -21.29 -0.65 9.85
CA PHE A 497 -20.34 -0.09 10.82
C PHE A 497 -18.93 -0.07 10.24
N ILE A 498 -18.55 1.06 9.64
CA ILE A 498 -17.28 1.20 8.95
C ILE A 498 -16.07 1.19 9.89
N ASP A 499 -16.14 1.88 11.04
CA ASP A 499 -15.07 2.01 12.04
C ASP A 499 -14.68 0.66 12.64
N LEU A 500 -15.61 -0.03 13.30
CA LEU A 500 -15.34 -1.35 13.87
C LEU A 500 -14.93 -2.36 12.79
N SER A 501 -15.51 -2.26 11.57
CA SER A 501 -15.11 -3.12 10.45
C SER A 501 -13.68 -2.88 9.99
N LEU A 502 -13.21 -1.63 9.96
CA LEU A 502 -11.85 -1.30 9.54
C LEU A 502 -10.83 -1.70 10.62
N LEU A 503 -11.15 -1.46 11.89
CA LEU A 503 -10.31 -1.84 13.02
C LEU A 503 -10.12 -3.37 13.08
N LEU A 504 -11.19 -4.15 13.02
CA LEU A 504 -11.13 -5.61 13.10
C LEU A 504 -10.56 -6.27 11.83
N ASN A 505 -10.58 -5.58 10.68
CA ASN A 505 -10.05 -6.08 9.41
C ASN A 505 -8.56 -5.78 9.18
N ARG A 506 -7.93 -4.97 10.05
CA ARG A 506 -6.49 -4.68 9.96
C ARG A 506 -5.68 -5.91 10.33
N ARG A 507 -4.81 -6.36 9.41
CA ARG A 507 -3.98 -7.56 9.58
C ARG A 507 -3.07 -7.44 10.82
N ARG A 508 -3.03 -8.51 11.63
CA ARG A 508 -2.22 -8.56 12.87
C ARG A 508 -0.74 -8.85 12.64
N ASN A 509 -0.42 -9.75 11.70
CA ASN A 509 0.94 -10.22 11.47
C ASN A 509 1.39 -10.00 10.02
N ASP A 510 2.25 -9.02 9.80
CA ASP A 510 2.77 -8.69 8.46
C ASP A 510 3.74 -9.77 7.93
N LYS A 511 4.34 -10.60 8.80
CA LYS A 511 5.21 -11.74 8.43
C LYS A 511 4.40 -12.90 7.80
N GLU A 512 3.11 -13.00 8.11
CA GLU A 512 2.20 -14.01 7.55
C GLU A 512 2.00 -13.84 6.04
N TYR A 513 1.87 -12.59 5.57
CA TYR A 513 1.74 -12.29 4.15
C TYR A 513 2.93 -12.85 3.36
N ASN A 514 4.14 -12.65 3.87
CA ASN A 514 5.35 -13.15 3.22
C ASN A 514 5.34 -14.68 3.14
N ARG A 515 4.89 -15.40 4.18
CA ARG A 515 4.81 -16.88 4.17
C ARG A 515 3.77 -17.41 3.16
N ILE A 516 2.64 -16.73 3.00
CA ILE A 516 1.60 -17.12 2.04
C ILE A 516 2.11 -16.96 0.61
N PHE A 517 2.68 -15.80 0.30
CA PHE A 517 3.11 -15.46 -1.05
C PHE A 517 4.52 -15.96 -1.41
N SER A 518 5.35 -16.36 -0.43
CA SER A 518 6.64 -17.01 -0.68
C SER A 518 6.51 -18.47 -1.11
N LYS A 519 5.46 -19.19 -0.67
CA LYS A 519 5.33 -20.63 -0.92
C LYS A 519 5.00 -21.01 -2.37
N ASP A 520 4.36 -20.14 -3.14
CA ASP A 520 4.20 -20.34 -4.60
C ASP A 520 5.54 -20.18 -5.35
N THR A 521 6.51 -19.48 -4.75
CA THR A 521 7.91 -19.54 -5.16
C THR A 521 8.64 -20.74 -4.54
N ASP A 522 8.25 -21.23 -3.37
CA ASP A 522 8.96 -22.31 -2.68
C ASP A 522 8.85 -23.68 -3.36
N THR A 523 7.80 -23.96 -4.13
CA THR A 523 7.76 -25.21 -4.93
C THR A 523 8.76 -25.19 -6.08
N LYS A 524 9.14 -24.00 -6.57
CA LYS A 524 10.28 -23.82 -7.48
C LYS A 524 11.62 -23.72 -6.75
N ILE A 525 11.62 -23.29 -5.48
CA ILE A 525 12.82 -23.20 -4.65
C ILE A 525 13.16 -24.53 -3.98
N GLN A 526 12.23 -25.48 -3.79
CA GLN A 526 12.52 -26.80 -3.23
C GLN A 526 13.30 -27.67 -4.21
N THR A 527 12.98 -27.61 -5.51
CA THR A 527 13.88 -28.10 -6.57
C THR A 527 15.23 -27.38 -6.61
N ALA A 528 15.36 -26.22 -5.97
CA ALA A 528 16.61 -25.46 -5.84
C ALA A 528 17.23 -25.52 -4.42
N LYS A 529 16.60 -26.22 -3.45
CA LYS A 529 17.12 -26.37 -2.08
C LYS A 529 18.06 -27.56 -1.99
N ASP A 530 17.88 -28.54 -2.87
CA ASP A 530 18.85 -29.62 -3.05
C ASP A 530 20.15 -29.12 -3.73
N GLU A 531 20.22 -27.85 -4.15
CA GLU A 531 21.43 -27.18 -4.66
C GLU A 531 22.08 -26.19 -3.68
N LYS A 532 21.52 -25.98 -2.47
CA LYS A 532 21.96 -24.91 -1.56
C LYS A 532 22.92 -25.37 -0.46
N GLU A 533 24.15 -25.62 -0.88
CA GLU A 533 25.36 -25.40 -0.07
C GLU A 533 26.37 -24.47 -0.80
N GLN A 534 25.88 -23.58 -1.67
CA GLN A 534 26.68 -22.49 -2.24
C GLN A 534 26.16 -21.15 -1.72
N LYS A 535 27.07 -20.36 -1.11
CA LYS A 535 26.83 -18.97 -0.68
C LYS A 535 26.10 -18.21 -1.78
N GLN A 536 24.88 -17.73 -1.51
CA GLN A 536 24.16 -16.91 -2.48
C GLN A 536 25.00 -15.66 -2.84
N PRO A 537 25.13 -15.31 -4.12
CA PRO A 537 25.87 -14.11 -4.52
C PRO A 537 25.16 -12.86 -3.98
N LYS A 538 25.94 -11.96 -3.36
CA LYS A 538 25.50 -10.61 -2.97
C LYS A 538 24.91 -9.87 -4.17
N MET A 539 23.93 -8.98 -3.94
CA MET A 539 23.31 -8.23 -5.03
C MET A 539 24.32 -7.28 -5.66
N LEU A 540 24.66 -7.50 -6.93
CA LEU A 540 25.54 -6.60 -7.68
C LEU A 540 24.70 -5.48 -8.29
N TYR A 541 25.02 -4.25 -7.89
CA TYR A 541 24.43 -3.04 -8.40
C TYR A 541 25.43 -2.33 -9.30
N ALA A 542 25.21 -2.38 -10.61
CA ALA A 542 26.10 -1.73 -11.57
C ALA A 542 25.47 -0.44 -12.10
N CYS A 543 26.01 0.71 -11.72
CA CYS A 543 25.68 2.00 -12.35
C CYS A 543 26.31 2.04 -13.74
N CYS A 544 25.49 2.16 -14.79
CA CYS A 544 25.94 2.21 -16.17
C CYS A 544 25.60 3.58 -16.75
N ALA A 545 26.56 4.50 -16.73
CA ALA A 545 26.41 5.81 -17.34
C ALA A 545 26.94 5.82 -18.77
N THR A 546 26.21 6.40 -19.71
CA THR A 546 26.71 6.64 -21.08
C THR A 546 27.01 8.12 -21.25
N MET A 547 28.22 8.41 -21.73
CA MET A 547 28.75 9.77 -21.87
C MET A 547 29.26 10.02 -23.29
N TRP A 548 29.15 11.26 -23.75
CA TRP A 548 29.68 11.71 -25.04
C TRP A 548 30.31 13.10 -24.95
N HIS A 549 29.51 14.15 -25.15
CA HIS A 549 29.95 15.55 -25.16
C HIS A 549 29.26 16.35 -24.05
N GLU A 550 29.19 15.79 -22.83
CA GLU A 550 28.64 16.52 -21.68
C GLU A 550 29.52 17.70 -21.27
N THR A 551 28.90 18.65 -20.59
CA THR A 551 29.57 19.79 -19.95
C THR A 551 30.16 19.40 -18.60
N ALA A 552 31.17 20.13 -18.13
CA ALA A 552 31.79 19.88 -16.81
C ALA A 552 30.77 19.87 -15.65
N ASN A 553 29.73 20.71 -15.72
CA ASN A 553 28.68 20.75 -14.72
C ASN A 553 27.84 19.47 -14.71
N GLU A 554 27.44 18.96 -15.89
CA GLU A 554 26.68 17.71 -16.02
C GLU A 554 27.48 16.53 -15.50
N MET A 555 28.74 16.40 -15.93
CA MET A 555 29.64 15.34 -15.48
C MET A 555 29.81 15.36 -13.95
N THR A 556 29.98 16.55 -13.37
CA THR A 556 30.16 16.73 -11.93
C THR A 556 28.91 16.31 -11.14
N GLN A 557 27.70 16.57 -11.64
CA GLN A 557 26.46 16.16 -10.97
C GLN A 557 26.26 14.64 -10.96
N LEU A 558 26.53 13.98 -12.09
CA LEU A 558 26.51 12.52 -12.16
C LEU A 558 27.52 11.91 -11.18
N LEU A 559 28.75 12.42 -11.16
CA LEU A 559 29.80 11.94 -10.27
C LEU A 559 29.43 12.14 -8.79
N LYS A 560 28.86 13.31 -8.43
CA LYS A 560 28.34 13.55 -7.07
C LYS A 560 27.33 12.49 -6.65
N SER A 561 26.41 12.12 -7.54
CA SER A 561 25.41 11.09 -7.27
C SER A 561 26.05 9.72 -7.02
N ILE A 562 27.08 9.37 -7.78
CA ILE A 562 27.86 8.13 -7.58
C ILE A 562 28.60 8.14 -6.23
N PHE A 563 29.28 9.25 -5.88
CA PHE A 563 29.97 9.39 -4.59
C PHE A 563 28.99 9.35 -3.40
N LYS A 564 27.81 9.97 -3.51
CA LYS A 564 26.76 9.87 -2.48
C LYS A 564 26.32 8.42 -2.28
N LEU A 565 26.18 7.65 -3.37
CA LEU A 565 25.77 6.25 -3.32
C LEU A 565 26.84 5.37 -2.65
N ASP A 566 28.11 5.59 -3.00
CA ASP A 566 29.28 4.95 -2.37
C ASP A 566 29.32 5.21 -0.86
N ALA A 567 29.21 6.48 -0.45
CA ALA A 567 29.17 6.88 0.95
C ALA A 567 27.99 6.25 1.72
N ASN A 568 26.83 6.11 1.08
CA ASN A 568 25.65 5.51 1.69
C ASN A 568 25.84 4.00 1.95
N GLN A 569 26.39 3.26 0.98
CA GLN A 569 26.66 1.84 1.14
C GLN A 569 27.70 1.59 2.23
N PHE A 570 28.79 2.38 2.26
CA PHE A 570 29.81 2.29 3.30
C PHE A 570 29.22 2.51 4.70
N ARG A 571 28.34 3.51 4.87
CA ARG A 571 27.62 3.75 6.13
C ARG A 571 26.73 2.58 6.53
N ASN A 572 26.11 1.89 5.58
CA ASN A 572 25.27 0.74 5.87
C ASN A 572 26.11 -0.47 6.31
N LYS A 573 27.23 -0.75 5.62
CA LYS A 573 28.18 -1.81 6.03
C LYS A 573 28.65 -1.63 7.47
N ILE A 574 29.04 -0.41 7.86
CA ILE A 574 29.47 -0.10 9.24
C ILE A 574 28.34 -0.28 10.25
N LYS A 575 27.12 0.17 9.92
CA LYS A 575 25.96 0.01 10.82
C LYS A 575 25.65 -1.45 11.07
N ASP A 576 25.73 -2.28 10.04
CA ASP A 576 25.47 -3.72 10.12
C ASP A 576 26.48 -4.41 11.04
N ASP A 577 27.77 -4.05 10.91
CA ASP A 577 28.83 -4.58 11.78
C ASP A 577 28.66 -4.18 13.26
N LEU A 578 28.03 -3.03 13.53
CA LEU A 578 27.83 -2.49 14.89
C LEU A 578 26.51 -2.90 15.56
N LEU A 579 25.42 -3.10 14.80
CA LEU A 579 24.06 -3.20 15.36
C LEU A 579 23.47 -4.61 15.41
N MET A 580 24.09 -5.64 14.82
CA MET A 580 23.66 -7.05 14.90
C MET A 580 22.15 -7.27 14.63
N ASP A 581 21.51 -6.41 13.84
CA ASP A 581 20.07 -6.45 13.56
C ASP A 581 19.85 -7.17 12.22
N GLU A 582 19.53 -8.47 12.26
CA GLU A 582 19.42 -9.33 11.07
C GLU A 582 18.23 -8.97 10.15
N ASP A 583 17.24 -8.22 10.65
CA ASP A 583 15.95 -7.99 9.97
C ASP A 583 15.98 -6.83 8.94
N ALA A 584 17.09 -6.07 8.84
CA ALA A 584 17.24 -4.91 7.95
C ALA A 584 18.41 -5.02 6.94
N LYS A 585 18.85 -6.24 6.63
CA LYS A 585 20.04 -6.51 5.82
C LYS A 585 19.82 -6.19 4.32
N GLU A 586 20.02 -4.93 3.91
CA GLU A 586 20.12 -4.53 2.50
C GLU A 586 21.59 -4.62 2.01
N ASP A 587 22.15 -5.84 1.98
CA ASP A 587 23.55 -6.10 1.54
C ASP A 587 23.64 -6.11 0.00
N TYR A 588 24.10 -4.99 -0.58
CA TYR A 588 24.41 -4.87 -2.01
C TYR A 588 25.87 -4.43 -2.21
N ASP A 589 26.47 -4.86 -3.31
CA ASP A 589 27.80 -4.44 -3.78
C ASP A 589 27.62 -3.45 -4.94
N LEU A 590 28.25 -2.28 -4.85
CA LEU A 590 28.19 -1.22 -5.87
C LEU A 590 29.40 -1.32 -6.79
N GLU A 591 29.15 -1.29 -8.09
CA GLU A 591 30.17 -1.04 -9.11
C GLU A 591 29.71 0.09 -10.02
N ALA A 592 30.52 1.12 -10.19
CA ALA A 592 30.24 2.22 -11.11
C ALA A 592 30.97 2.00 -12.43
N GLN A 593 30.23 2.04 -13.55
CA GLN A 593 30.71 1.77 -14.90
C GLN A 593 30.30 2.93 -15.81
N VAL A 594 31.27 3.70 -16.29
CA VAL A 594 31.04 4.88 -17.15
C VAL A 594 31.54 4.58 -18.55
N PHE A 595 30.71 4.73 -19.58
CA PHE A 595 31.06 4.43 -20.97
C PHE A 595 31.16 5.73 -21.79
N PHE A 596 32.38 6.10 -22.16
CA PHE A 596 32.65 7.25 -23.03
C PHE A 596 32.65 6.85 -24.50
N ASP A 597 31.72 7.43 -25.27
CA ASP A 597 31.72 7.38 -26.72
C ASP A 597 32.74 8.38 -27.30
N ASP A 598 33.50 7.97 -28.32
CA ASP A 598 34.47 8.81 -29.05
C ASP A 598 35.56 9.46 -28.16
N ALA A 599 36.24 8.62 -27.37
CA ALA A 599 37.17 9.07 -26.33
C ALA A 599 38.56 9.50 -26.84
N PHE A 600 38.88 9.26 -28.10
CA PHE A 600 40.23 9.39 -28.65
C PHE A 600 40.30 10.38 -29.82
N ILE A 601 41.37 11.16 -29.88
CA ILE A 601 41.68 12.04 -31.00
C ILE A 601 42.30 11.19 -32.13
N PRO A 602 41.91 11.39 -33.41
CA PRO A 602 42.54 10.70 -34.53
C PRO A 602 44.06 11.00 -34.56
N LEU A 603 44.86 9.96 -34.78
CA LEU A 603 46.32 10.05 -34.78
C LEU A 603 46.81 11.07 -35.82
N LYS A 604 47.77 11.91 -35.41
CA LYS A 604 48.57 12.73 -36.35
C LYS A 604 49.72 11.90 -36.90
N ASP A 605 50.15 12.20 -38.13
CA ASP A 605 51.25 11.49 -38.79
C ASP A 605 52.52 11.48 -37.92
N GLY A 606 52.97 10.29 -37.50
CA GLY A 606 54.17 10.07 -36.69
C GLY A 606 53.93 9.69 -35.22
N GLU A 607 52.70 9.82 -34.71
CA GLU A 607 52.36 9.37 -33.35
C GLU A 607 51.99 7.88 -33.34
N LYS A 608 52.48 7.13 -32.35
CA LYS A 608 52.21 5.68 -32.22
C LYS A 608 50.89 5.36 -31.53
N TYR A 609 50.31 6.30 -30.79
CA TYR A 609 49.12 6.07 -29.97
C TYR A 609 48.17 7.27 -29.99
N PRO A 610 46.85 7.05 -30.06
CA PRO A 610 45.87 8.13 -30.04
C PRO A 610 45.78 8.74 -28.64
N GLU A 611 45.81 10.07 -28.56
CA GLU A 611 45.59 10.80 -27.31
C GLU A 611 44.11 10.82 -26.90
N VAL A 612 43.85 10.89 -25.59
CA VAL A 612 42.50 11.08 -25.05
C VAL A 612 41.98 12.49 -25.31
N ASN A 613 40.68 12.57 -25.63
CA ASN A 613 39.98 13.82 -25.94
C ASN A 613 39.92 14.76 -24.72
N SER A 614 39.70 16.05 -24.96
CA SER A 614 39.56 17.07 -23.91
C SER A 614 38.45 16.73 -22.91
N TYR A 615 37.34 16.16 -23.36
CA TYR A 615 36.22 15.74 -22.50
C TYR A 615 36.63 14.68 -21.47
N VAL A 616 37.51 13.74 -21.84
CA VAL A 616 38.01 12.73 -20.90
C VAL A 616 38.94 13.36 -19.87
N LYS A 617 39.75 14.35 -20.27
CA LYS A 617 40.59 15.12 -19.35
C LYS A 617 39.72 15.91 -18.36
N THR A 618 38.69 16.61 -18.86
CA THR A 618 37.70 17.31 -18.03
C THR A 618 36.97 16.37 -17.08
N PHE A 619 36.62 15.16 -17.51
CA PHE A 619 36.00 14.16 -16.65
C PHE A 619 36.90 13.78 -15.48
N ILE A 620 38.20 13.54 -15.73
CA ILE A 620 39.19 13.25 -14.67
C ILE A 620 39.25 14.41 -13.67
N ASP A 621 39.29 15.66 -14.14
CA ASP A 621 39.27 16.84 -13.26
C ASP A 621 37.98 16.91 -12.42
N CYS A 622 36.83 16.60 -13.02
CA CYS A 622 35.53 16.60 -12.35
C CYS A 622 35.44 15.54 -11.24
N ILE A 623 36.16 14.41 -11.33
CA ILE A 623 36.19 13.38 -10.27
C ILE A 623 36.71 13.97 -8.96
N TYR A 624 37.81 14.74 -9.01
CA TYR A 624 38.37 15.38 -7.82
C TYR A 624 37.43 16.44 -7.24
N VAL A 625 36.78 17.23 -8.10
CA VAL A 625 35.81 18.25 -7.68
C VAL A 625 34.60 17.60 -7.00
N ALA A 626 34.03 16.55 -7.61
CA ALA A 626 32.88 15.83 -7.07
C ALA A 626 33.22 15.13 -5.74
N GLY A 627 34.39 14.48 -5.65
CA GLY A 627 34.85 13.83 -4.42
C GLY A 627 35.01 14.81 -3.26
N ARG A 628 35.61 15.99 -3.52
CA ARG A 628 35.78 17.06 -2.52
C ARG A 628 34.45 17.61 -2.04
N GLU A 629 33.49 17.83 -2.94
CA GLU A 629 32.18 18.38 -2.56
C GLU A 629 31.34 17.42 -1.71
N VAL A 630 31.48 16.10 -1.91
CA VAL A 630 30.70 15.10 -1.17
C VAL A 630 31.37 14.69 0.15
N HIS A 631 32.69 14.51 0.16
CA HIS A 631 33.44 14.00 1.33
C HIS A 631 34.20 15.08 2.11
N GLY A 632 34.31 16.31 1.59
CA GLY A 632 35.12 17.38 2.16
C GLY A 632 36.59 17.34 1.68
N ASP A 633 37.39 18.30 2.14
CA ASP A 633 38.79 18.50 1.70
C ASP A 633 39.78 17.42 2.17
N GLU A 634 39.38 16.56 3.10
CA GLU A 634 40.27 15.58 3.76
C GLU A 634 40.45 14.27 2.96
N VAL A 635 39.59 14.00 1.98
CA VAL A 635 39.62 12.74 1.20
C VAL A 635 40.31 12.98 -0.16
N LYS A 636 41.47 12.37 -0.35
CA LYS A 636 42.15 12.31 -1.65
C LYS A 636 41.65 11.08 -2.42
N VAL A 637 41.15 11.31 -3.63
CA VAL A 637 40.83 10.25 -4.60
C VAL A 637 42.11 9.91 -5.38
N ASP A 638 42.39 8.62 -5.59
CA ASP A 638 43.56 8.17 -6.36
C ASP A 638 43.48 8.63 -7.83
N ASP A 639 44.64 8.79 -8.48
CA ASP A 639 44.74 9.28 -9.87
C ASP A 639 44.22 8.29 -10.94
N GLY A 640 43.77 7.11 -10.52
CA GLY A 640 43.23 6.06 -11.38
C GLY A 640 44.31 5.30 -12.16
N THR A 641 44.05 4.03 -12.43
CA THR A 641 44.97 3.17 -13.19
C THR A 641 44.42 2.90 -14.59
N MET A 642 45.20 3.27 -15.62
CA MET A 642 44.79 3.08 -17.02
C MET A 642 45.26 1.72 -17.55
N PHE A 643 44.33 0.95 -18.10
CA PHE A 643 44.59 -0.33 -18.78
C PHE A 643 44.20 -0.26 -20.25
N ARG A 644 45.00 -0.90 -21.12
CA ARG A 644 44.63 -1.06 -22.53
C ARG A 644 43.65 -2.20 -22.69
N THR A 645 42.65 -2.01 -23.55
CA THR A 645 41.61 -2.99 -23.82
C THR A 645 41.41 -3.17 -25.33
N PRO A 646 40.86 -4.30 -25.80
CA PRO A 646 40.62 -4.54 -27.22
C PRO A 646 39.77 -3.45 -27.89
N TYR A 647 38.90 -2.79 -27.13
CA TYR A 647 38.00 -1.74 -27.60
C TYR A 647 38.52 -0.30 -27.44
N GLY A 648 39.71 -0.12 -26.87
CA GLY A 648 40.28 1.19 -26.54
C GLY A 648 41.11 1.14 -25.27
N ALA A 649 40.62 1.78 -24.22
CA ALA A 649 41.22 1.74 -22.89
C ALA A 649 40.14 1.70 -21.80
N ARG A 650 40.54 1.40 -20.57
CA ARG A 650 39.72 1.62 -19.38
C ARG A 650 40.56 2.26 -18.29
N ILE A 651 39.93 3.09 -17.45
CA ILE A 651 40.56 3.68 -16.27
C ILE A 651 39.81 3.16 -15.05
N GLU A 652 40.53 2.64 -14.06
CA GLU A 652 39.95 2.09 -12.83
C GLU A 652 40.33 2.94 -11.61
N TRP A 653 39.34 3.26 -10.78
CA TRP A 653 39.49 3.95 -9.50
C TRP A 653 38.89 3.11 -8.37
N ALA A 654 39.52 3.20 -7.20
CA ALA A 654 38.93 2.79 -5.94
C ALA A 654 38.26 4.02 -5.31
N LEU A 655 36.95 3.97 -5.07
CA LEU A 655 36.23 5.03 -4.39
C LEU A 655 36.50 4.98 -2.87
N PRO A 656 36.30 6.09 -2.13
CA PRO A 656 36.55 6.15 -0.69
C PRO A 656 35.79 5.09 0.13
N GLY A 657 34.63 4.63 -0.33
CA GLY A 657 33.84 3.55 0.28
C GLY A 657 34.26 2.12 -0.11
N GLU A 658 35.47 1.95 -0.66
CA GLU A 658 36.06 0.69 -1.15
C GLU A 658 35.37 0.08 -2.38
N ASN A 659 34.41 0.78 -2.99
CA ASN A 659 33.77 0.31 -4.22
C ASN A 659 34.60 0.65 -5.46
N LYS A 660 34.41 -0.15 -6.52
CA LYS A 660 35.13 0.01 -7.78
C LYS A 660 34.39 0.94 -8.74
N MET A 661 35.10 1.92 -9.30
CA MET A 661 34.63 2.72 -10.43
C MET A 661 35.51 2.48 -11.65
N VAL A 662 34.91 2.27 -12.83
CA VAL A 662 35.63 2.05 -14.08
C VAL A 662 35.05 2.95 -15.17
N ALA A 663 35.92 3.70 -15.85
CA ALA A 663 35.57 4.40 -17.08
C ALA A 663 36.09 3.62 -18.28
N HIS A 664 35.20 3.24 -19.17
CA HIS A 664 35.48 2.60 -20.45
C HIS A 664 35.60 3.64 -21.56
N LEU A 665 36.78 3.75 -22.15
CA LEU A 665 37.09 4.68 -23.23
C LEU A 665 36.98 3.94 -24.57
N LYS A 666 35.95 4.26 -25.36
CA LYS A 666 35.68 3.62 -26.64
C LYS A 666 36.44 4.30 -27.77
N ASP A 667 37.14 3.48 -28.56
CA ASP A 667 37.74 3.89 -29.83
C ASP A 667 36.71 3.74 -30.96
N LYS A 668 36.40 4.84 -31.64
CA LYS A 668 35.44 4.93 -32.75
C LYS A 668 35.81 4.04 -33.94
N THR A 669 37.10 3.71 -34.10
CA THR A 669 37.57 2.82 -35.17
C THR A 669 37.30 1.35 -34.85
N LYS A 670 37.13 0.99 -33.57
CA LYS A 670 37.01 -0.39 -33.10
C LYS A 670 35.58 -0.77 -32.70
N ILE A 671 34.86 0.14 -32.04
CA ILE A 671 33.48 -0.08 -31.62
C ILE A 671 32.56 0.95 -32.27
N ARG A 672 31.35 0.51 -32.61
CA ARG A 672 30.27 1.38 -33.10
C ARG A 672 29.94 2.46 -32.06
N HIS A 673 29.87 3.69 -32.54
CA HIS A 673 29.45 4.85 -31.76
C HIS A 673 27.91 4.87 -31.63
N LYS A 674 27.40 5.70 -30.71
CA LYS A 674 25.99 5.87 -30.27
C LYS A 674 25.64 5.11 -29.00
N LYS A 675 24.71 5.70 -28.24
CA LYS A 675 24.17 5.22 -26.96
C LYS A 675 23.79 3.75 -26.94
N ARG A 676 23.03 3.27 -27.95
CA ARG A 676 22.64 1.84 -28.06
C ARG A 676 23.83 0.88 -28.02
N TRP A 677 24.91 1.17 -28.73
CA TRP A 677 26.08 0.29 -28.77
C TRP A 677 26.90 0.34 -27.49
N SER A 678 26.88 1.47 -26.78
CA SER A 678 27.39 1.58 -25.41
C SER A 678 26.55 0.73 -24.44
N GLN A 679 25.22 0.71 -24.62
CA GLN A 679 24.34 -0.16 -23.83
C GLN A 679 24.60 -1.65 -24.08
N VAL A 680 24.72 -2.06 -25.34
CA VAL A 680 25.09 -3.43 -25.72
C VAL A 680 26.44 -3.83 -25.09
N MET A 681 27.42 -2.92 -25.12
CA MET A 681 28.75 -3.17 -24.59
C MET A 681 28.72 -3.45 -23.08
N TYR A 682 27.99 -2.66 -22.28
CA TYR A 682 27.92 -2.92 -20.84
C TYR A 682 27.13 -4.18 -20.51
N MET A 683 26.11 -4.53 -21.30
CA MET A 683 25.37 -5.78 -21.11
C MET A 683 26.30 -6.98 -21.27
N TYR A 684 27.11 -7.00 -22.33
CA TYR A 684 28.10 -8.07 -22.53
C TYR A 684 29.23 -8.03 -21.50
N TYR A 685 29.75 -6.85 -21.17
CA TYR A 685 30.84 -6.73 -20.21
C TYR A 685 30.42 -7.18 -18.80
N ILE A 686 29.30 -6.66 -18.29
CA ILE A 686 28.87 -6.92 -16.92
C ILE A 686 28.18 -8.29 -16.83
N LEU A 687 27.16 -8.53 -17.66
CA LEU A 687 26.30 -9.70 -17.51
C LEU A 687 26.91 -10.98 -18.09
N GLN A 688 27.79 -10.87 -19.08
CA GLN A 688 28.48 -12.02 -19.66
C GLN A 688 29.90 -12.17 -19.12
N TRP A 689 30.76 -11.17 -19.19
CA TRP A 689 32.16 -11.32 -18.79
C TRP A 689 32.37 -11.27 -17.26
N CYS A 690 31.96 -10.20 -16.57
CA CYS A 690 32.20 -10.05 -15.12
C CYS A 690 31.49 -11.14 -14.30
N ILE A 691 30.24 -11.47 -14.62
CA ILE A 691 29.50 -12.53 -13.91
C ILE A 691 30.14 -13.90 -14.15
N GLN A 692 30.58 -14.19 -15.38
CA GLN A 692 31.23 -15.46 -15.70
C GLN A 692 32.58 -15.61 -14.99
N GLU A 693 33.36 -14.53 -14.90
CA GLU A 693 34.64 -14.52 -14.18
C GLU A 693 34.45 -14.74 -12.67
N LYS A 694 33.43 -14.12 -12.06
CA LYS A 694 33.19 -14.21 -10.61
C LYS A 694 32.51 -15.51 -10.16
N TYR A 695 31.58 -16.05 -10.95
CA TYR A 695 30.68 -17.13 -10.49
C TYR A 695 30.73 -18.43 -11.33
N GLY A 696 31.46 -18.44 -12.45
CA GLY A 696 31.51 -19.57 -13.37
C GLY A 696 30.15 -19.92 -13.99
N ASP A 697 30.05 -21.08 -14.65
CA ASP A 697 28.84 -21.48 -15.40
C ASP A 697 27.68 -21.94 -14.50
N ASN A 698 27.98 -22.66 -13.40
CA ASN A 698 26.95 -23.26 -12.54
C ASN A 698 26.18 -22.22 -11.69
N GLY A 699 26.78 -21.06 -11.40
CA GLY A 699 26.17 -19.98 -10.60
C GLY A 699 25.55 -18.84 -11.41
N LYS A 700 25.67 -18.87 -12.74
CA LYS A 700 25.39 -17.73 -13.62
C LYS A 700 23.94 -17.26 -13.55
N GLN A 701 22.97 -18.18 -13.57
CA GLN A 701 21.55 -17.81 -13.57
C GLN A 701 21.13 -17.16 -12.26
N ALA A 702 21.58 -17.70 -11.12
CA ALA A 702 21.30 -17.12 -9.81
C ALA A 702 21.98 -15.76 -9.62
N ALA A 703 23.20 -15.59 -10.15
CA ALA A 703 23.89 -14.31 -10.16
C ALA A 703 23.16 -13.27 -11.04
N LEU A 704 22.65 -13.66 -12.21
CA LEU A 704 21.87 -12.78 -13.11
C LEU A 704 20.55 -12.32 -12.49
N ASP A 705 19.87 -13.18 -11.73
CA ASP A 705 18.65 -12.81 -11.00
C ASP A 705 18.92 -11.81 -9.88
N ASN A 706 20.11 -11.86 -9.27
CA ASN A 706 20.57 -10.97 -8.20
C ASN A 706 21.38 -9.77 -8.70
N THR A 707 21.55 -9.60 -10.03
CA THR A 707 22.27 -8.47 -10.61
C THR A 707 21.29 -7.44 -11.15
N TYR A 708 21.51 -6.17 -10.80
CA TYR A 708 20.71 -5.06 -11.28
C TYR A 708 21.60 -4.02 -11.98
N LEU A 709 21.19 -3.62 -13.18
CA LEU A 709 21.86 -2.59 -13.98
C LEU A 709 21.05 -1.30 -13.90
N LEU A 710 21.65 -0.23 -13.38
CA LEU A 710 21.06 1.10 -13.39
C LEU A 710 21.56 1.84 -14.64
N ALA A 711 20.66 2.08 -15.59
CA ALA A 711 20.93 2.93 -16.74
C ALA A 711 20.85 4.42 -16.34
N LEU A 712 21.91 5.16 -16.63
CA LEU A 712 22.08 6.57 -16.33
C LEU A 712 22.49 7.36 -17.58
N ASP A 713 21.95 8.56 -17.71
CA ASP A 713 22.44 9.57 -18.66
C ASP A 713 23.50 10.46 -17.98
N GLY A 714 24.34 11.11 -18.77
CA GLY A 714 25.49 11.91 -18.30
C GLY A 714 25.13 13.17 -17.49
N ASP A 715 23.86 13.56 -17.48
CA ASP A 715 23.35 14.82 -16.92
C ASP A 715 22.40 14.61 -15.71
N VAL A 716 22.40 13.42 -15.10
CA VAL A 716 21.42 13.03 -14.09
C VAL A 716 21.96 13.22 -12.67
N ASP A 717 21.17 13.88 -11.83
CA ASP A 717 21.39 13.99 -10.38
C ASP A 717 20.34 13.17 -9.61
N PHE A 718 20.78 12.35 -8.67
CA PHE A 718 19.90 11.52 -7.86
C PHE A 718 20.46 11.26 -6.45
N GLU A 719 19.56 10.96 -5.52
CA GLU A 719 19.89 10.63 -4.13
C GLU A 719 19.92 9.11 -3.93
N PRO A 720 20.76 8.56 -3.04
CA PRO A 720 20.84 7.11 -2.81
C PRO A 720 19.51 6.45 -2.41
N GLU A 721 18.62 7.18 -1.72
CA GLU A 721 17.28 6.68 -1.37
C GLU A 721 16.42 6.38 -2.61
N ALA A 722 16.58 7.15 -3.70
CA ALA A 722 15.84 6.95 -4.94
C ALA A 722 16.20 5.60 -5.58
N VAL A 723 17.49 5.25 -5.59
CA VAL A 723 18.01 3.97 -6.05
C VAL A 723 17.48 2.80 -5.20
N LEU A 724 17.58 2.91 -3.87
CA LEU A 724 17.09 1.88 -2.96
C LEU A 724 15.58 1.64 -3.13
N SER A 725 14.82 2.69 -3.41
CA SER A 725 13.38 2.60 -3.67
C SER A 725 13.07 1.81 -4.96
N LEU A 726 13.88 1.97 -6.02
CA LEU A 726 13.77 1.13 -7.23
C LEU A 726 14.13 -0.32 -6.94
N MET A 727 15.20 -0.57 -6.19
CA MET A 727 15.62 -1.93 -5.82
C MET A 727 14.54 -2.65 -5.00
N ARG A 728 13.98 -1.99 -3.97
CA ARG A 728 12.85 -2.55 -3.19
C ARG A 728 11.65 -2.88 -4.08
N ARG A 729 11.40 -2.06 -5.09
CA ARG A 729 10.34 -2.29 -6.08
C ARG A 729 10.61 -3.53 -6.93
N MET A 730 11.83 -3.68 -7.45
CA MET A 730 12.26 -4.85 -8.22
C MET A 730 12.21 -6.13 -7.39
N ASN A 731 12.64 -6.08 -6.13
CA ASN A 731 12.68 -7.23 -5.22
C ASN A 731 11.30 -7.72 -4.81
N LYS A 732 10.25 -6.92 -5.01
CA LYS A 732 8.87 -7.30 -4.69
C LYS A 732 8.34 -8.44 -5.57
N SER A 733 8.83 -8.58 -6.80
CA SER A 733 8.41 -9.67 -7.69
C SER A 733 9.51 -10.05 -8.68
N LYS A 734 9.73 -11.36 -8.82
CA LYS A 734 10.69 -11.95 -9.76
C LYS A 734 10.31 -11.75 -11.24
N ILE A 735 9.07 -11.35 -11.54
CA ILE A 735 8.60 -11.11 -12.92
C ILE A 735 8.89 -9.67 -13.36
N VAL A 736 9.24 -8.77 -12.43
CA VAL A 736 9.59 -7.38 -12.77
C VAL A 736 10.97 -7.37 -13.40
N GLY A 737 11.04 -7.10 -14.70
CA GLY A 737 12.29 -7.04 -15.48
C GLY A 737 12.92 -5.65 -15.46
N ALA A 738 12.13 -4.60 -15.26
CA ALA A 738 12.63 -3.23 -15.12
C ALA A 738 11.74 -2.36 -14.20
N ALA A 739 12.35 -1.36 -13.56
CA ALA A 739 11.67 -0.33 -12.79
C ALA A 739 12.22 1.06 -13.15
N CYS A 740 11.33 2.03 -13.32
CA CYS A 740 11.69 3.41 -13.63
C CYS A 740 11.32 4.38 -12.51
N GLY A 741 12.16 5.40 -12.31
CA GLY A 741 11.88 6.49 -11.38
C GLY A 741 11.09 7.64 -12.01
N ARG A 742 10.68 8.59 -11.17
CA ARG A 742 10.14 9.88 -11.56
C ARG A 742 11.30 10.82 -11.94
N ILE A 743 11.12 11.52 -13.04
CA ILE A 743 12.13 12.45 -13.57
C ILE A 743 11.60 13.87 -13.46
N HIS A 744 12.48 14.77 -13.02
CA HIS A 744 12.23 16.19 -12.84
C HIS A 744 13.16 16.99 -13.76
N PRO A 745 12.61 17.69 -14.75
CA PRO A 745 13.42 18.55 -15.61
C PRO A 745 13.89 19.79 -14.85
N ILE A 746 15.20 20.03 -14.85
CA ILE A 746 15.86 21.23 -14.31
C ILE A 746 16.41 22.09 -15.45
N GLY A 747 16.49 23.40 -15.21
CA GLY A 747 16.90 24.38 -16.21
C GLY A 747 16.14 25.70 -16.07
N SER A 748 16.47 26.65 -16.94
CA SER A 748 15.94 28.01 -16.93
C SER A 748 15.19 28.36 -18.23
N GLY A 749 14.24 29.29 -18.13
CA GLY A 749 13.50 29.81 -19.29
C GLY A 749 12.14 29.16 -19.60
N PRO A 750 11.38 29.74 -20.54
CA PRO A 750 10.00 29.35 -20.85
C PRO A 750 9.90 27.95 -21.46
N MET A 751 10.92 27.52 -22.21
CA MET A 751 10.97 26.17 -22.80
C MET A 751 11.01 25.09 -21.71
N VAL A 752 11.74 25.34 -20.62
CA VAL A 752 11.81 24.42 -19.49
C VAL A 752 10.49 24.36 -18.73
N TRP A 753 9.75 25.48 -18.61
CA TRP A 753 8.42 25.48 -18.00
C TRP A 753 7.43 24.61 -18.77
N TYR A 754 7.43 24.72 -20.10
CA TYR A 754 6.63 23.84 -20.96
C TYR A 754 7.00 22.36 -20.76
N GLN A 755 8.30 22.06 -20.73
CA GLN A 755 8.77 20.69 -20.49
C GLN A 755 8.41 20.17 -19.10
N LYS A 756 8.44 21.00 -18.05
CA LYS A 756 7.96 20.64 -16.71
C LYS A 756 6.49 20.18 -16.75
N PHE A 757 5.64 20.92 -17.46
CA PHE A 757 4.24 20.55 -17.64
C PHE A 757 4.08 19.23 -18.45
N GLU A 758 4.82 19.09 -19.54
CA GLU A 758 4.77 17.90 -20.39
C GLU A 758 5.27 16.63 -19.66
N TYR A 759 6.33 16.75 -18.87
CA TYR A 759 6.83 15.67 -18.02
C TYR A 759 5.83 15.35 -16.90
N ALA A 760 5.15 16.33 -16.32
CA ALA A 760 4.11 16.06 -15.33
C ALA A 760 2.96 15.22 -15.93
N ILE A 761 2.48 15.57 -17.13
CA ILE A 761 1.45 14.77 -17.82
C ILE A 761 1.99 13.37 -18.15
N SER A 762 3.16 13.29 -18.76
CA SER A 762 3.68 12.02 -19.29
C SER A 762 4.20 11.09 -18.19
N HIS A 763 5.06 11.58 -17.29
CA HIS A 763 5.67 10.77 -16.24
C HIS A 763 4.82 10.67 -14.98
N TRP A 764 4.10 11.72 -14.57
CA TRP A 764 3.40 11.68 -13.29
C TRP A 764 1.96 11.16 -13.43
N LEU A 765 1.27 11.48 -14.54
CA LEU A 765 -0.09 11.00 -14.79
C LEU A 765 -0.11 9.74 -15.66
N GLN A 766 0.45 9.79 -16.87
CA GLN A 766 0.34 8.68 -17.82
C GLN A 766 1.08 7.43 -17.33
N LYS A 767 2.37 7.51 -16.98
CA LYS A 767 3.11 6.33 -16.45
C LYS A 767 2.52 5.78 -15.16
N ALA A 768 2.01 6.64 -14.27
CA ALA A 768 1.31 6.19 -13.07
C ALA A 768 0.02 5.44 -13.42
N THR A 769 -0.72 5.92 -14.43
CA THR A 769 -1.93 5.26 -14.94
C THR A 769 -1.59 3.92 -15.59
N GLU A 770 -0.59 3.87 -16.47
CA GLU A 770 -0.08 2.63 -17.08
C GLU A 770 0.35 1.62 -16.00
N HIS A 771 1.03 2.08 -14.95
CA HIS A 771 1.42 1.26 -13.82
C HIS A 771 0.22 0.67 -13.06
N VAL A 772 -0.84 1.45 -12.86
CA VAL A 772 -2.10 0.99 -12.23
C VAL A 772 -2.83 -0.02 -13.11
N ILE A 773 -2.87 0.21 -14.44
CA ILE A 773 -3.49 -0.70 -15.41
C ILE A 773 -2.73 -2.04 -15.47
N GLY A 774 -1.41 -2.02 -15.28
CA GLY A 774 -0.66 -3.20 -14.92
C GLY A 774 0.76 -3.27 -15.45
N CYS A 775 1.17 -2.40 -16.37
CA CYS A 775 2.53 -2.37 -16.89
C CYS A 775 2.82 -1.02 -17.56
N VAL A 776 4.04 -0.52 -17.36
CA VAL A 776 4.53 0.68 -18.05
C VAL A 776 5.07 0.28 -19.42
N LEU A 777 4.81 1.09 -20.45
CA LEU A 777 5.24 0.77 -21.81
C LEU A 777 6.70 1.14 -22.10
N CYS A 778 7.26 2.09 -21.34
CA CYS A 778 8.62 2.58 -21.55
C CYS A 778 9.27 3.06 -20.25
N SER A 779 10.40 2.45 -19.90
CA SER A 779 11.36 2.98 -18.95
C SER A 779 12.25 4.02 -19.64
N PRO A 780 12.42 5.22 -19.05
CA PRO A 780 13.31 6.25 -19.59
C PRO A 780 14.79 5.88 -19.34
N GLY A 781 15.68 6.06 -20.31
CA GLY A 781 17.09 5.66 -20.18
C GLY A 781 17.90 6.44 -19.14
N CYS A 782 17.44 7.62 -18.72
CA CYS A 782 18.17 8.47 -17.79
C CYS A 782 18.16 7.96 -16.34
N PHE A 783 17.12 7.23 -15.91
CA PHE A 783 17.05 6.69 -14.54
C PHE A 783 16.13 5.47 -14.46
N SER A 784 16.69 4.31 -14.84
CA SER A 784 15.96 3.05 -14.86
C SER A 784 16.81 1.88 -14.42
N LEU A 785 16.22 1.00 -13.60
CA LEU A 785 16.85 -0.20 -13.08
C LEU A 785 16.35 -1.43 -13.85
N PHE A 786 17.27 -2.23 -14.39
CA PHE A 786 16.98 -3.44 -15.15
C PHE A 786 17.54 -4.68 -14.44
N ARG A 787 16.81 -5.80 -14.47
CA ARG A 787 17.30 -7.08 -13.95
C ARG A 787 18.20 -7.78 -14.98
N GLY A 788 19.34 -8.31 -14.55
CA GLY A 788 20.30 -9.01 -15.40
C GLY A 788 19.68 -10.20 -16.15
N SER A 789 18.87 -11.01 -15.47
CA SER A 789 18.18 -12.16 -16.11
C SER A 789 17.15 -11.76 -17.17
N ALA A 790 16.54 -10.58 -17.05
CA ALA A 790 15.61 -10.07 -18.04
C ALA A 790 16.34 -9.60 -19.31
N LEU A 791 17.50 -8.95 -19.15
CA LEU A 791 18.33 -8.47 -20.26
C LEU A 791 19.07 -9.60 -20.99
N MET A 792 19.54 -10.62 -20.26
CA MET A 792 20.21 -11.79 -20.85
C MET A 792 19.27 -12.81 -21.47
N HIS A 793 17.95 -12.54 -21.50
CA HIS A 793 17.03 -13.41 -22.19
C HIS A 793 17.44 -13.51 -23.67
N PRO A 794 17.63 -14.72 -24.24
CA PRO A 794 18.24 -14.89 -25.56
C PRO A 794 17.58 -14.06 -26.66
N GLU A 795 16.24 -14.05 -26.68
CA GLU A 795 15.48 -13.27 -27.66
C GLU A 795 15.59 -11.75 -27.48
N VAL A 796 15.85 -11.27 -26.25
CA VAL A 796 15.99 -9.83 -25.98
C VAL A 796 17.36 -9.38 -26.46
N LEU A 797 18.44 -10.01 -25.97
CA LEU A 797 19.80 -9.61 -26.31
C LEU A 797 20.11 -9.79 -27.80
N GLN A 798 19.66 -10.91 -28.40
CA GLN A 798 19.89 -11.17 -29.82
C GLN A 798 19.15 -10.15 -30.70
N LYS A 799 17.89 -9.79 -30.40
CA LYS A 799 17.17 -8.76 -31.14
C LYS A 799 17.75 -7.37 -30.89
N TYR A 800 18.15 -7.07 -29.66
CA TYR A 800 18.72 -5.78 -29.29
C TYR A 800 20.08 -5.49 -29.96
N THR A 801 20.81 -6.52 -30.38
CA THR A 801 22.11 -6.41 -31.07
C THR A 801 22.01 -6.37 -32.60
N THR A 802 20.80 -6.51 -33.16
CA THR A 802 20.58 -6.49 -34.62
C THR A 802 20.90 -5.14 -35.26
N ILE A 803 21.44 -5.18 -36.47
CA ILE A 803 21.79 -3.97 -37.23
C ILE A 803 20.54 -3.44 -37.92
N ALA A 804 20.33 -2.12 -37.84
CA ALA A 804 19.27 -1.48 -38.59
C ALA A 804 19.64 -1.45 -40.09
N ASN A 805 18.92 -2.21 -40.91
CA ASN A 805 19.10 -2.25 -42.37
C ASN A 805 17.97 -1.53 -43.13
N GLU A 806 16.83 -1.28 -42.48
CA GLU A 806 15.64 -0.68 -43.09
C GLU A 806 15.28 0.65 -42.43
N ALA A 807 14.56 1.53 -43.14
CA ALA A 807 14.16 2.84 -42.64
C ALA A 807 13.40 2.76 -41.31
N GLN A 808 12.49 1.79 -41.17
CA GLN A 808 11.74 1.56 -39.94
C GLN A 808 12.65 1.14 -38.77
N HIS A 809 13.65 0.29 -39.03
CA HIS A 809 14.61 -0.14 -38.02
C HIS A 809 15.45 1.01 -37.47
N TYR A 810 15.79 2.01 -38.29
CA TYR A 810 16.49 3.20 -37.78
C TYR A 810 15.63 4.03 -36.83
N VAL A 811 14.34 4.17 -37.10
CA VAL A 811 13.41 4.91 -36.23
C VAL A 811 13.15 4.12 -34.94
N GLN A 812 12.99 2.80 -35.04
CA GLN A 812 12.65 1.96 -33.89
C GLN A 812 13.86 1.67 -33.01
N TYR A 813 14.98 1.23 -33.59
CA TYR A 813 16.12 0.72 -32.83
C TYR A 813 17.10 1.80 -32.41
N ASP A 814 17.38 2.77 -33.30
CA ASP A 814 18.46 3.75 -33.09
C ASP A 814 18.00 5.09 -32.50
N GLN A 815 16.73 5.47 -32.67
CA GLN A 815 16.19 6.76 -32.19
C GLN A 815 15.43 6.67 -30.86
N GLY A 816 15.05 5.46 -30.43
CA GLY A 816 14.44 5.23 -29.13
C GLY A 816 14.77 3.85 -28.59
N GLU A 817 16.08 3.62 -28.47
CA GLU A 817 16.72 2.42 -27.97
C GLU A 817 16.16 1.97 -26.61
N ASP A 818 15.89 2.90 -25.69
CA ASP A 818 15.33 2.61 -24.37
C ASP A 818 13.91 2.03 -24.47
N ARG A 819 13.08 2.61 -25.36
CA ARG A 819 11.72 2.13 -25.62
C ARG A 819 11.75 0.79 -26.36
N TRP A 820 12.69 0.61 -27.28
CA TRP A 820 12.87 -0.64 -27.97
C TRP A 820 13.24 -1.78 -27.00
N LEU A 821 14.20 -1.52 -26.10
CA LEU A 821 14.58 -2.47 -25.06
C LEU A 821 13.38 -2.84 -24.18
N CYS A 822 12.58 -1.86 -23.75
CA CYS A 822 11.36 -2.13 -22.99
C CYS A 822 10.34 -2.95 -23.78
N THR A 823 10.16 -2.65 -25.07
CA THR A 823 9.25 -3.38 -25.96
C THR A 823 9.65 -4.84 -26.07
N LEU A 824 10.95 -5.12 -26.20
CA LEU A 824 11.47 -6.50 -26.21
C LEU A 824 11.21 -7.22 -24.89
N LEU A 825 11.42 -6.56 -23.75
CA LEU A 825 11.12 -7.14 -22.44
C LEU A 825 9.62 -7.47 -22.28
N LEU A 826 8.75 -6.56 -22.72
CA LEU A 826 7.30 -6.75 -22.68
C LEU A 826 6.84 -7.91 -23.56
N LYS A 827 7.39 -8.06 -24.76
CA LYS A 827 7.10 -9.17 -25.68
C LYS A 827 7.48 -10.54 -25.07
N GLN A 828 8.49 -10.59 -24.20
CA GLN A 828 8.88 -11.81 -23.48
C GLN A 828 8.09 -12.06 -22.18
N GLY A 829 7.12 -11.20 -21.84
CA GLY A 829 6.29 -11.36 -20.65
C GLY A 829 6.90 -10.78 -19.37
N TRP A 830 8.03 -10.06 -19.44
CA TRP A 830 8.55 -9.31 -18.30
C TRP A 830 7.69 -8.09 -17.99
N LYS A 831 7.58 -7.77 -16.71
CA LYS A 831 6.81 -6.59 -16.25
C LYS A 831 7.74 -5.39 -16.05
N VAL A 832 7.29 -4.23 -16.51
CA VAL A 832 7.94 -2.95 -16.25
C VAL A 832 7.11 -2.14 -15.26
N GLU A 833 7.73 -1.67 -14.17
CA GLU A 833 7.05 -0.92 -13.11
C GLU A 833 7.55 0.53 -12.98
N TYR A 834 6.70 1.39 -12.42
CA TYR A 834 7.01 2.78 -12.11
C TYR A 834 7.08 2.99 -10.60
N CYS A 835 8.12 3.65 -10.13
CA CYS A 835 8.32 3.99 -8.73
C CYS A 835 8.23 5.51 -8.54
N ALA A 836 7.13 5.95 -7.95
CA ALA A 836 6.83 7.36 -7.74
C ALA A 836 7.64 7.99 -6.58
N GLU A 837 8.25 7.19 -5.70
CA GLU A 837 9.11 7.64 -4.59
C GLU A 837 10.56 7.89 -5.03
N SER A 838 10.92 7.39 -6.21
CA SER A 838 12.26 7.44 -6.74
C SER A 838 12.41 8.65 -7.65
N ASP A 839 12.89 9.77 -7.10
CA ASP A 839 13.06 11.02 -7.86
C ASP A 839 14.49 11.18 -8.39
N ALA A 840 14.61 11.59 -9.65
CA ALA A 840 15.86 11.98 -10.30
C ALA A 840 15.69 13.29 -11.08
N TYR A 841 16.76 14.07 -11.19
CA TYR A 841 16.78 15.38 -11.85
C TYR A 841 17.66 15.33 -13.10
N THR A 842 17.23 15.96 -14.20
CA THR A 842 17.91 15.94 -15.51
C THR A 842 17.83 17.31 -16.17
N PHE A 843 18.87 17.73 -16.88
CA PHE A 843 18.89 19.01 -17.56
C PHE A 843 18.05 18.98 -18.82
N ALA A 844 17.02 19.83 -18.85
CA ALA A 844 16.14 19.95 -20.01
C ALA A 844 16.71 20.97 -21.02
N PRO A 845 16.57 20.72 -22.33
CA PRO A 845 16.96 21.68 -23.36
C PRO A 845 16.33 23.06 -23.13
N GLU A 846 17.16 24.10 -23.06
CA GLU A 846 16.68 25.49 -22.88
C GLU A 846 16.33 26.14 -24.24
N GLY A 847 17.03 25.73 -25.31
CA GLY A 847 16.84 26.23 -26.67
C GLY A 847 15.80 25.47 -27.48
N PHE A 848 15.06 26.17 -28.34
CA PHE A 848 14.03 25.54 -29.21
C PHE A 848 14.62 24.51 -30.19
N TYR A 849 15.82 24.76 -30.74
CA TYR A 849 16.43 23.86 -31.73
C TYR A 849 16.79 22.49 -31.13
N GLU A 850 17.38 22.49 -29.94
CA GLU A 850 17.71 21.26 -29.20
C GLU A 850 16.43 20.51 -28.79
N PHE A 851 15.44 21.24 -28.26
CA PHE A 851 14.13 20.70 -27.94
C PHE A 851 13.46 20.04 -29.17
N TYR A 852 13.43 20.74 -30.31
CA TYR A 852 12.84 20.24 -31.55
C TYR A 852 13.55 18.96 -32.03
N ASN A 853 14.88 18.94 -32.00
CA ASN A 853 15.67 17.76 -32.36
C ASN A 853 15.43 16.59 -31.42
N GLN A 854 15.23 16.83 -30.12
CA GLN A 854 14.86 15.78 -29.17
C GLN A 854 13.49 15.18 -29.50
N ARG A 855 12.47 16.02 -29.76
CA ARG A 855 11.10 15.56 -30.09
C ARG A 855 10.99 14.86 -31.43
N ARG A 856 11.78 15.29 -32.42
CA ARG A 856 11.88 14.62 -33.73
C ARG A 856 12.37 13.18 -33.61
N ARG A 857 13.13 12.84 -32.57
CA ARG A 857 13.56 11.45 -32.28
C ARG A 857 12.52 10.68 -31.48
N TRP A 858 12.00 11.30 -30.42
CA TRP A 858 11.11 10.63 -29.47
C TRP A 858 9.74 10.30 -30.04
N THR A 859 9.09 11.23 -30.76
CA THR A 859 7.70 11.04 -31.23
C THR A 859 7.58 9.91 -32.24
N PRO A 860 8.41 9.84 -33.30
CA PRO A 860 8.33 8.74 -34.26
C PRO A 860 8.67 7.38 -33.66
N SER A 861 9.67 7.32 -32.77
CA SER A 861 10.02 6.07 -32.07
C SER A 861 8.90 5.60 -31.14
N THR A 862 8.20 6.53 -30.49
CA THR A 862 7.00 6.21 -29.69
C THR A 862 5.96 5.50 -30.54
N MET A 863 5.63 6.11 -31.68
CA MET A 863 4.59 5.59 -32.57
C MET A 863 4.98 4.22 -33.15
N ALA A 864 6.23 4.06 -33.62
CA ALA A 864 6.71 2.81 -34.18
C ALA A 864 6.64 1.64 -33.18
N ASN A 865 7.10 1.84 -31.94
CA ASN A 865 7.08 0.81 -30.91
C ASN A 865 5.66 0.45 -30.44
N ILE A 866 4.77 1.44 -30.33
CA ILE A 866 3.36 1.18 -29.98
C ILE A 866 2.68 0.36 -31.07
N LEU A 867 2.88 0.71 -32.35
CA LEU A 867 2.34 -0.06 -33.48
C LEU A 867 2.87 -1.49 -33.47
N ASP A 868 4.16 -1.68 -33.19
CA ASP A 868 4.77 -3.01 -33.12
C ASP A 868 4.16 -3.89 -32.00
N ILE A 869 3.89 -3.33 -30.82
CA ILE A 869 3.19 -4.05 -29.74
C ILE A 869 1.75 -4.38 -30.13
N ILE A 870 1.05 -3.44 -30.80
CA ILE A 870 -0.33 -3.65 -31.25
C ILE A 870 -0.39 -4.71 -32.34
N LEU A 871 0.57 -4.78 -33.25
CA LEU A 871 0.64 -5.83 -34.28
C LEU A 871 0.88 -7.20 -33.65
N ASP A 872 1.76 -7.27 -32.65
CA ASP A 872 2.08 -8.48 -31.89
C ASP A 872 1.14 -8.76 -30.70
N TRP A 873 -0.06 -8.19 -30.68
CA TRP A 873 -0.97 -8.31 -29.53
C TRP A 873 -1.34 -9.77 -29.19
N LYS A 874 -1.39 -10.65 -30.20
CA LYS A 874 -1.74 -12.08 -30.03
C LYS A 874 -0.63 -12.88 -29.34
N THR A 875 0.62 -12.55 -29.61
CA THR A 875 1.81 -13.19 -29.02
C THR A 875 2.22 -12.52 -27.70
N SER A 876 1.87 -11.26 -27.52
CA SER A 876 2.17 -10.46 -26.31
C SER A 876 1.18 -10.67 -25.16
N GLN A 877 0.06 -11.36 -25.37
CA GLN A 877 -0.80 -11.78 -24.26
C GLN A 877 -0.13 -12.89 -23.46
N ARG A 878 0.03 -12.64 -22.15
CA ARG A 878 0.54 -13.56 -21.12
C ARG A 878 0.21 -15.03 -21.42
N LYS A 879 1.26 -15.84 -21.61
CA LYS A 879 1.21 -17.25 -21.20
C LYS A 879 1.10 -17.36 -19.68
#